data_AF-A0A834PC45-F1
#
_entry.id   AF-A0A834PC45-F1
#
_cell.length_a   1.000
_cell.length_b   1.000
_cell.length_c   1.000
_cell.angle_alpha   90.00
_cell.angle_beta   90.00
_cell.angle_gamma   90.00
#
_symmetry.space_group_name_H-M   'P 1'
#
loop_
_entity.id
_entity.type
_entity.pdbx_description
1 polymer ?
#
loop_
_entity_poly.entity_id
_entity_poly.type
_entity_poly.pdbx_seq_one_letter_code
_entity_poly.pdbx_strand_id
1 'polypeptide(L)'
;MSEDDSSENISDTDYVNYSVMLESGQFDNKELGTMRGDSIGDTVYSAKWIINTLISLSKVQDVGWTQKLENDLCILWDMTAEKDIAMYLYENDFLKIVEASLETSTVPRLTEILFGIIGNMSCQTSILQSMGNNKQLVKTIWRNLLSDDTESLLQIFRLLQAVVWDIQRNPESQWVKNIKECDFFSEVVIFVLNSSTNNDLLVTTLDLLLSISQLSDTNLLLELFNIEKLVSALLECFMQVIPQQKSHFTEAELKVIEKWLTVLSTVVKFDQITNNKNSKDIMKLMEIIFKILQPYKHKSNLIPIDENSALCIQECIEIILYIQKTKTCIIPEINSIIINIICKLKSAEQDDFKTRLDDITIELIDYLERYWVEMLGIYTTDHIKDILCICNKQVANTETYLNSNNPDAISFAGGLPNTETYPYKELNVIYKDGTCSKLEGQELASALQYGSARGYLPLMKKFREFQSKWHNPKWKNWDVIFTCGSQDACSKIYEMFIDEGDPIMVQSPTYTATINTLASLNVDFIEITQDADGIIPGQIIKVCEERLRDGRPLPKLIYINPIGANPTGTVLSESRKKQIYELAQKYNFLIIEDDAYYFINFLNKQPTSLFSLDTEGRVIRLDSISKIISAGMRLGCITAHTELLTKLIMHVENSVLQANSLSQVLLFKLFDLWEKDRLDQHFKSIQDFYRTRRNIMLKEIEKHLTGLAEWTEPKGGFFIWLKLIGIDDTSKFIMEKCVPNGIFIIPGNVFNYDINKPDQHIRLCYSYGTQEEIERGLSKLAELIRKASKLSIYK
;
A
#
# COMPACT_ATOMS: atom_id res chain seq x y z
N MET A 1 29.74 -30.40 -41.89
CA MET A 1 29.53 -29.65 -43.14
C MET A 1 29.22 -28.23 -42.69
N SER A 2 30.21 -27.34 -42.48
CA SER A 2 31.10 -26.71 -43.48
C SER A 2 30.27 -25.99 -44.56
N GLU A 3 30.42 -24.70 -44.87
CA GLU A 3 31.54 -23.73 -44.88
C GLU A 3 30.94 -22.33 -44.55
N ASP A 4 31.53 -21.37 -43.82
CA ASP A 4 32.86 -20.71 -43.84
C ASP A 4 33.21 -19.86 -45.09
N ASP A 5 33.85 -18.72 -44.79
CA ASP A 5 34.55 -17.71 -45.61
C ASP A 5 33.77 -16.50 -46.16
N SER A 6 34.23 -15.24 -46.04
CA SER A 6 35.41 -14.66 -45.36
C SER A 6 35.35 -13.12 -45.43
N SER A 7 35.72 -12.48 -44.32
CA SER A 7 36.37 -11.17 -44.09
C SER A 7 36.53 -10.12 -45.21
N GLU A 8 36.30 -8.85 -44.85
CA GLU A 8 37.36 -7.82 -44.90
C GLU A 8 37.11 -6.68 -43.88
N ASN A 9 38.09 -6.49 -42.98
CA ASN A 9 38.22 -5.41 -41.98
C ASN A 9 38.84 -4.17 -42.64
N ILE A 10 38.37 -2.93 -42.36
CA ILE A 10 39.23 -1.72 -42.26
C ILE A 10 38.66 -0.67 -41.25
N SER A 11 39.37 -0.58 -40.13
CA SER A 11 39.73 0.55 -39.22
C SER A 11 38.74 1.63 -38.73
N ASP A 12 38.66 1.70 -37.40
CA ASP A 12 38.56 2.91 -36.58
C ASP A 12 39.50 4.04 -37.05
N THR A 13 38.93 5.19 -37.46
CA THR A 13 39.38 6.56 -37.15
C THR A 13 38.41 7.56 -37.80
N ASP A 14 38.11 8.65 -37.11
CA ASP A 14 37.38 9.86 -37.55
C ASP A 14 35.85 9.91 -37.36
N TYR A 15 35.38 9.57 -36.15
CA TYR A 15 34.20 10.25 -35.59
C TYR A 15 34.64 11.60 -35.00
N VAL A 16 34.60 12.65 -35.82
CA VAL A 16 34.78 14.03 -35.36
C VAL A 16 33.52 14.44 -34.60
N ASN A 17 33.69 14.64 -33.28
CA ASN A 17 32.76 15.27 -32.35
C ASN A 17 32.13 16.55 -32.94
N TYR A 18 30.82 16.53 -33.18
CA TYR A 18 29.99 17.74 -33.11
C TYR A 18 29.27 17.74 -31.76
N SER A 19 30.02 18.12 -30.72
CA SER A 19 29.48 18.52 -29.42
C SER A 19 29.00 19.97 -29.52
N VAL A 20 27.69 20.19 -29.62
CA VAL A 20 27.08 21.52 -29.39
C VAL A 20 26.14 21.40 -28.20
N MET A 21 26.77 21.35 -27.02
CA MET A 21 26.21 21.66 -25.70
C MET A 21 27.45 22.01 -24.85
N LEU A 22 27.75 23.29 -24.68
CA LEU A 22 28.83 23.75 -23.82
C LEU A 22 28.30 24.88 -22.92
N GLU A 23 28.32 24.61 -21.61
CA GLU A 23 27.94 25.52 -20.54
C GLU A 23 28.86 26.75 -20.50
N SER A 24 28.30 27.88 -20.04
CA SER A 24 28.82 29.25 -20.12
C SER A 24 30.11 29.57 -19.33
N GLY A 25 30.89 28.55 -18.95
CA GLY A 25 32.05 28.68 -18.05
C GLY A 25 33.45 28.60 -18.68
N GLN A 26 33.60 28.44 -20.01
CA GLN A 26 34.90 28.09 -20.63
C GLN A 26 35.41 29.03 -21.75
N PHE A 27 35.36 30.35 -21.60
CA PHE A 27 36.05 31.25 -22.55
C PHE A 27 36.78 32.43 -21.88
N ASP A 28 37.96 32.78 -22.41
CA ASP A 28 38.74 33.96 -22.03
C ASP A 28 38.10 35.23 -22.63
N ASN A 29 38.20 36.38 -21.93
CA ASN A 29 37.51 37.64 -22.22
C ASN A 29 37.80 38.21 -23.63
N LYS A 30 38.83 37.69 -24.32
CA LYS A 30 39.22 38.08 -25.68
C LYS A 30 38.45 37.33 -26.77
N GLU A 31 38.02 36.09 -26.52
CA GLU A 31 37.21 35.30 -27.47
C GLU A 31 35.73 35.76 -27.44
N LEU A 32 35.21 36.08 -26.26
CA LEU A 32 33.91 36.75 -26.06
C LEU A 32 33.79 38.09 -26.82
N GLY A 33 34.90 38.82 -26.97
CA GLY A 33 34.93 40.10 -27.69
C GLY A 33 34.80 39.99 -29.22
N THR A 34 35.11 38.83 -29.80
CA THR A 34 35.05 38.61 -31.26
C THR A 34 33.70 38.01 -31.68
N MET A 35 33.04 37.26 -30.79
CA MET A 35 31.68 36.74 -30.99
C MET A 35 30.59 37.83 -30.92
N ARG A 36 30.83 38.95 -30.21
CA ARG A 36 29.88 40.08 -30.10
C ARG A 36 29.55 40.79 -31.42
N GLY A 37 30.35 40.60 -32.47
CA GLY A 37 30.12 41.28 -33.76
C GLY A 37 29.06 40.62 -34.64
N ASP A 38 28.74 39.35 -34.40
CA ASP A 38 27.81 38.54 -35.19
C ASP A 38 26.69 37.94 -34.31
N SER A 39 26.65 38.25 -33.02
CA SER A 39 25.64 37.78 -32.08
C SER A 39 24.32 38.54 -32.21
N ILE A 40 23.19 37.83 -32.11
CA ILE A 40 21.85 38.44 -32.09
C ILE A 40 21.44 38.75 -30.63
N GLY A 41 21.18 40.02 -30.33
CA GLY A 41 20.78 40.44 -28.98
C GLY A 41 21.84 40.10 -27.93
N ASP A 42 21.41 39.52 -26.81
CA ASP A 42 22.30 39.02 -25.75
C ASP A 42 22.67 37.53 -25.90
N THR A 43 22.31 36.92 -27.04
CA THR A 43 22.55 35.49 -27.30
C THR A 43 23.96 35.23 -27.86
N VAL A 44 24.40 33.96 -27.86
CA VAL A 44 25.65 33.51 -28.52
C VAL A 44 25.44 33.10 -29.99
N TYR A 45 24.25 33.32 -30.55
CA TYR A 45 23.87 32.81 -31.86
C TYR A 45 24.26 33.75 -33.01
N SER A 46 24.80 33.19 -34.10
CA SER A 46 25.30 33.91 -35.27
C SER A 46 24.18 34.41 -36.19
N ALA A 47 24.09 35.73 -36.37
CA ALA A 47 23.23 36.41 -37.34
C ALA A 47 23.51 35.93 -38.77
N LYS A 48 24.80 35.86 -39.15
CA LYS A 48 25.20 35.37 -40.46
C LYS A 48 24.75 33.93 -40.74
N TRP A 49 24.81 33.05 -39.75
CA TRP A 49 24.34 31.68 -39.91
C TRP A 49 22.83 31.63 -40.16
N ILE A 50 22.03 32.35 -39.37
CA ILE A 50 20.58 32.42 -39.56
C ILE A 50 20.23 32.93 -40.96
N ILE A 51 20.84 34.03 -41.40
CA ILE A 51 20.59 34.58 -42.74
C ILE A 51 20.93 33.59 -43.85
N ASN A 52 22.01 32.83 -43.72
CA ASN A 52 22.34 31.77 -44.71
C ASN A 52 21.31 30.64 -44.71
N THR A 53 20.79 30.26 -43.54
CA THR A 53 19.69 29.28 -43.42
C THR A 53 18.42 29.82 -44.08
N LEU A 54 18.06 31.10 -43.88
CA LEU A 54 16.91 31.72 -44.53
C LEU A 54 17.04 31.81 -46.05
N ILE A 55 18.24 32.15 -46.55
CA ILE A 55 18.53 32.14 -47.98
C ILE A 55 18.34 30.72 -48.55
N SER A 56 18.82 29.71 -47.82
CA SER A 56 18.70 28.30 -48.23
C SER A 56 17.23 27.86 -48.26
N LEU A 57 16.44 28.26 -47.25
CA LEU A 57 14.99 28.02 -47.20
C LEU A 57 14.27 28.72 -48.36
N SER A 58 14.59 29.99 -48.67
CA SER A 58 13.95 30.73 -49.76
C SER A 58 14.18 30.10 -51.14
N LYS A 59 15.21 29.26 -51.28
CA LYS A 59 15.57 28.54 -52.52
C LYS A 59 15.15 27.08 -52.52
N VAL A 60 14.39 26.62 -51.51
CA VAL A 60 14.00 25.21 -51.39
C VAL A 60 13.20 24.72 -52.60
N GLN A 61 12.47 25.61 -53.28
CA GLN A 61 11.74 25.31 -54.52
C GLN A 61 12.68 25.04 -55.71
N ASP A 62 13.81 25.74 -55.78
CA ASP A 62 14.77 25.65 -56.89
C ASP A 62 15.78 24.52 -56.70
N VAL A 63 16.21 24.30 -55.45
CA VAL A 63 17.33 23.41 -55.11
C VAL A 63 16.86 22.10 -54.45
N GLY A 64 15.60 22.04 -54.01
CA GLY A 64 15.00 20.89 -53.34
C GLY A 64 15.28 20.82 -51.83
N TRP A 65 14.52 19.97 -51.15
CA TRP A 65 14.69 19.67 -49.72
C TRP A 65 15.94 18.82 -49.49
N THR A 66 16.80 19.21 -48.54
CA THR A 66 18.06 18.51 -48.25
C THR A 66 18.21 18.25 -46.76
N GLN A 67 18.91 17.16 -46.41
CA GLN A 67 19.19 16.82 -45.00
C GLN A 67 19.95 17.94 -44.26
N LYS A 68 20.81 18.67 -44.98
CA LYS A 68 21.54 19.80 -44.40
C LYS A 68 20.58 20.93 -44.00
N LEU A 69 19.68 21.32 -44.90
CA LEU A 69 18.68 22.35 -44.63
C LEU A 69 17.72 21.91 -43.51
N GLU A 70 17.34 20.63 -43.47
CA GLU A 70 16.54 20.08 -42.37
C GLU A 70 17.23 20.26 -41.02
N ASN A 71 18.48 19.82 -40.90
CA ASN A 71 19.25 19.95 -39.66
C ASN A 71 19.41 21.42 -39.25
N ASP A 72 19.71 22.31 -40.22
CA ASP A 72 19.85 23.74 -39.97
C ASP A 72 18.51 24.35 -39.48
N LEU A 73 17.38 23.92 -40.04
CA LEU A 73 16.05 24.40 -39.60
C LEU A 73 15.61 23.81 -38.26
N CYS A 74 15.98 22.56 -37.92
CA CYS A 74 15.75 22.01 -36.58
C CYS A 74 16.52 22.78 -35.51
N ILE A 75 17.80 23.10 -35.77
CA ILE A 75 18.59 23.95 -34.87
C ILE A 75 17.94 25.34 -34.75
N LEU A 76 17.49 25.91 -35.87
CA LEU A 76 16.80 27.20 -35.85
C LEU A 76 15.49 27.12 -35.04
N TRP A 77 14.75 26.02 -35.13
CA TRP A 77 13.56 25.77 -34.33
C TRP A 77 13.88 25.81 -32.83
N ASP A 78 14.89 25.09 -32.36
CA ASP A 78 15.31 25.15 -30.95
C ASP A 78 15.71 26.57 -30.53
N MET A 79 16.45 27.28 -31.39
CA MET A 79 16.89 28.65 -31.13
C MET A 79 15.74 29.66 -31.01
N THR A 80 14.61 29.42 -31.69
CA THR A 80 13.47 30.35 -31.71
C THR A 80 12.69 30.41 -30.40
N ALA A 81 13.00 29.55 -29.43
CA ALA A 81 12.53 29.71 -28.05
C ALA A 81 13.07 31.01 -27.41
N GLU A 82 14.23 31.51 -27.86
CA GLU A 82 14.80 32.77 -27.39
C GLU A 82 14.15 33.98 -28.07
N LYS A 83 13.71 34.95 -27.24
CA LYS A 83 12.99 36.15 -27.69
C LYS A 83 13.74 36.94 -28.77
N ASP A 84 15.05 37.13 -28.60
CA ASP A 84 15.86 37.94 -29.52
C ASP A 84 15.96 37.28 -30.90
N ILE A 85 15.98 35.94 -30.96
CA ILE A 85 16.01 35.18 -32.21
C ILE A 85 14.66 35.26 -32.92
N ALA A 86 13.55 35.10 -32.19
CA ALA A 86 12.22 35.26 -32.74
C ALA A 86 12.01 36.67 -33.35
N MET A 87 12.44 37.72 -32.65
CA MET A 87 12.37 39.09 -33.15
C MET A 87 13.29 39.31 -34.36
N TYR A 88 14.51 38.78 -34.34
CA TYR A 88 15.43 38.89 -35.46
C TYR A 88 14.91 38.21 -36.73
N LEU A 89 14.31 37.02 -36.61
CA LEU A 89 13.65 36.36 -37.74
C LEU A 89 12.49 37.18 -38.29
N TYR A 90 11.67 37.77 -37.39
CA TYR A 90 10.57 38.64 -37.79
C TYR A 90 11.06 39.87 -38.56
N GLU A 91 12.12 40.53 -38.09
CA GLU A 91 12.72 41.69 -38.77
C GLU A 91 13.35 41.35 -40.13
N ASN A 92 13.77 40.10 -40.33
CA ASN A 92 14.37 39.60 -41.56
C ASN A 92 13.38 38.85 -42.46
N ASP A 93 12.11 39.27 -42.45
CA ASP A 93 11.06 38.80 -43.37
C ASP A 93 10.79 37.28 -43.33
N PHE A 94 11.13 36.59 -42.23
CA PHE A 94 10.96 35.15 -42.11
C PHE A 94 9.53 34.68 -42.42
N LEU A 95 8.51 35.40 -41.94
CA LEU A 95 7.11 35.05 -42.18
C LEU A 95 6.76 35.02 -43.67
N LYS A 96 7.34 35.91 -44.50
CA LYS A 96 7.14 35.90 -45.96
C LYS A 96 7.86 34.73 -46.61
N ILE A 97 9.05 34.39 -46.13
CA ILE A 97 9.82 33.24 -46.61
C ILE A 97 9.05 31.94 -46.32
N VAL A 98 8.49 31.82 -45.12
CA VAL A 98 7.66 30.67 -44.73
C VAL A 98 6.38 30.61 -45.56
N GLU A 99 5.70 31.74 -45.76
CA GLU A 99 4.51 31.83 -46.63
C GLU A 99 4.79 31.25 -48.02
N ALA A 100 5.85 31.73 -48.70
CA ALA A 100 6.24 31.23 -50.02
C ALA A 100 6.67 29.74 -50.01
N SER A 101 7.33 29.29 -48.94
CA SER A 101 7.79 27.91 -48.80
C SER A 101 6.63 26.95 -48.57
N LEU A 102 5.68 27.31 -47.70
CA LEU A 102 4.49 26.50 -47.40
C LEU A 102 3.48 26.50 -48.55
N GLU A 103 3.41 27.55 -49.37
CA GLU A 103 2.48 27.60 -50.50
C GLU A 103 2.69 26.47 -51.52
N THR A 104 3.94 26.05 -51.68
CA THR A 104 4.40 25.14 -52.74
C THR A 104 4.98 23.83 -52.22
N SER A 105 5.31 23.74 -50.93
CA SER A 105 5.87 22.52 -50.33
C SER A 105 4.85 21.38 -50.31
N THR A 106 5.32 20.19 -50.67
CA THR A 106 4.63 18.90 -50.44
C THR A 106 5.35 18.04 -49.41
N VAL A 107 6.39 18.58 -48.75
CA VAL A 107 7.24 17.87 -47.79
C VAL A 107 6.69 18.07 -46.38
N PRO A 108 6.11 17.04 -45.72
CA PRO A 108 5.47 17.19 -44.41
C PRO A 108 6.44 17.63 -43.32
N ARG A 109 7.67 17.08 -43.31
CA ARG A 109 8.71 17.44 -42.34
C ARG A 109 9.11 18.92 -42.41
N LEU A 110 9.16 19.50 -43.61
CA LEU A 110 9.40 20.93 -43.78
C LEU A 110 8.22 21.73 -43.20
N THR A 111 6.99 21.33 -43.50
CA THR A 111 5.77 21.98 -42.97
C THR A 111 5.74 21.97 -41.45
N GLU A 112 6.02 20.81 -40.83
CA GLU A 112 6.13 20.64 -39.39
C GLU A 112 7.16 21.61 -38.79
N ILE A 113 8.40 21.62 -39.29
CA ILE A 113 9.48 22.46 -38.75
C ILE A 113 9.13 23.95 -38.89
N LEU A 114 8.59 24.38 -40.03
CA LEU A 114 8.22 25.79 -40.24
C LEU A 114 7.09 26.24 -39.31
N PHE A 115 6.06 25.41 -39.11
CA PHE A 115 5.02 25.71 -38.14
C PHE A 115 5.52 25.65 -36.70
N GLY A 116 6.48 24.77 -36.40
CA GLY A 116 7.17 24.72 -35.11
C GLY A 116 7.91 26.03 -34.80
N ILE A 117 8.68 26.53 -35.76
CA ILE A 117 9.37 27.83 -35.65
C ILE A 117 8.37 28.97 -35.47
N ILE A 118 7.32 29.03 -36.31
CA ILE A 118 6.27 30.06 -36.19
C ILE A 118 5.55 29.95 -34.83
N GLY A 119 5.31 28.74 -34.34
CA GLY A 119 4.73 28.48 -33.03
C GLY A 119 5.56 29.12 -31.91
N ASN A 120 6.87 28.89 -31.89
CA ASN A 120 7.76 29.54 -30.91
C ASN A 120 7.77 31.06 -31.05
N MET A 121 7.84 31.57 -32.29
CA MET A 121 7.81 33.02 -32.55
C MET A 121 6.49 33.67 -32.06
N SER A 122 5.38 32.93 -32.10
CA SER A 122 4.07 33.39 -31.68
C SER A 122 3.95 33.66 -30.17
N CYS A 123 4.90 33.20 -29.35
CA CYS A 123 4.99 33.57 -27.95
C CYS A 123 5.23 35.09 -27.75
N GLN A 124 5.74 35.79 -28.77
CA GLN A 124 5.84 37.25 -28.78
C GLN A 124 4.55 37.87 -29.33
N THR A 125 3.83 38.60 -28.46
CA THR A 125 2.51 39.18 -28.80
C THR A 125 2.53 40.08 -30.03
N SER A 126 3.60 40.86 -30.25
CA SER A 126 3.74 41.71 -31.44
C SER A 126 3.79 40.91 -32.75
N ILE A 127 4.50 39.78 -32.76
CA ILE A 127 4.62 38.90 -33.92
C ILE A 127 3.27 38.22 -34.18
N LEU A 128 2.65 37.65 -33.14
CA LEU A 128 1.36 36.99 -33.24
C LEU A 128 0.25 37.92 -33.76
N GLN A 129 0.19 39.16 -33.29
CA GLN A 129 -0.78 40.15 -33.80
C GLN A 129 -0.48 40.56 -35.25
N SER A 130 0.79 40.68 -35.64
CA SER A 130 1.18 40.94 -37.03
C SER A 130 0.76 39.80 -37.96
N MET A 131 0.95 38.55 -37.53
CA MET A 131 0.49 37.36 -38.26
C MET A 131 -1.03 37.38 -38.48
N GLY A 132 -1.82 37.75 -37.46
CA GLY A 132 -3.27 37.85 -37.59
C GLY A 132 -3.75 38.89 -38.61
N ASN A 133 -2.92 39.91 -38.89
CA ASN A 133 -3.20 40.91 -39.92
C ASN A 133 -2.73 40.48 -41.33
N ASN A 134 -1.86 39.47 -41.44
CA ASN A 134 -1.44 38.92 -42.73
C ASN A 134 -2.46 37.86 -43.22
N LYS A 135 -3.38 38.30 -44.10
CA LYS A 135 -4.42 37.45 -44.69
C LYS A 135 -3.89 36.21 -45.41
N GLN A 136 -2.72 36.31 -46.08
CA GLN A 136 -2.18 35.21 -46.87
C GLN A 136 -1.55 34.14 -45.98
N LEU A 137 -0.83 34.55 -44.94
CA LEU A 137 -0.32 33.63 -43.92
C LEU A 137 -1.46 32.92 -43.17
N VAL A 138 -2.51 33.66 -42.78
CA VAL A 138 -3.72 33.09 -42.15
C VAL A 138 -4.37 32.04 -43.06
N LYS A 139 -4.54 32.36 -44.36
CA LYS A 139 -5.06 31.41 -45.35
C LYS A 139 -4.18 30.16 -45.48
N THR A 140 -2.86 30.32 -45.37
CA THR A 140 -1.89 29.21 -45.39
C THR A 140 -2.03 28.32 -44.16
N ILE A 141 -2.21 28.90 -42.96
CA ILE A 141 -2.50 28.16 -41.73
C ILE A 141 -3.79 27.35 -41.90
N TRP A 142 -4.88 27.98 -42.35
CA TRP A 142 -6.16 27.31 -42.59
C TRP A 142 -6.10 26.20 -43.61
N ARG A 143 -5.39 26.38 -44.72
CA ARG A 143 -5.22 25.32 -45.72
C ARG A 143 -4.51 24.09 -45.14
N ASN A 144 -3.50 24.30 -44.28
CA ASN A 144 -2.74 23.19 -43.67
C ASN A 144 -3.47 22.51 -42.50
N LEU A 145 -4.58 23.07 -41.99
CA LEU A 145 -5.48 22.34 -41.08
C LEU A 145 -6.13 21.11 -41.73
N LEU A 146 -6.17 21.07 -43.06
CA LEU A 146 -6.68 19.93 -43.84
C LEU A 146 -5.56 18.92 -44.18
N SER A 147 -4.38 19.05 -43.57
CA SER A 147 -3.27 18.11 -43.77
C SER A 147 -3.58 16.75 -43.12
N ASP A 148 -3.21 15.66 -43.79
CA ASP A 148 -3.24 14.31 -43.21
C ASP A 148 -2.00 14.01 -42.33
N ASP A 149 -1.03 14.93 -42.29
CA ASP A 149 0.20 14.79 -41.51
C ASP A 149 0.01 15.20 -40.04
N THR A 150 0.15 14.23 -39.14
CA THR A 150 -0.11 14.41 -37.70
C THR A 150 0.85 15.40 -37.04
N GLU A 151 2.13 15.37 -37.38
CA GLU A 151 3.14 16.25 -36.78
C GLU A 151 2.94 17.72 -37.19
N SER A 152 2.54 17.96 -38.44
CA SER A 152 2.15 19.30 -38.90
C SER A 152 0.90 19.82 -38.17
N LEU A 153 -0.14 18.97 -38.02
CA LEU A 153 -1.35 19.34 -37.29
C LEU A 153 -1.07 19.66 -35.82
N LEU A 154 -0.17 18.90 -35.18
CA LEU A 154 0.30 19.15 -33.81
C LEU A 154 0.86 20.58 -33.66
N GLN A 155 1.76 20.99 -34.56
CA GLN A 155 2.33 22.35 -34.48
C GLN A 155 1.30 23.44 -34.77
N ILE A 156 0.38 23.19 -35.71
CA ILE A 156 -0.70 24.14 -36.01
C ILE A 156 -1.64 24.31 -34.80
N PHE A 157 -2.03 23.22 -34.13
CA PHE A 157 -2.90 23.31 -32.95
C PHE A 157 -2.21 24.03 -31.78
N ARG A 158 -0.90 23.85 -31.58
CA ARG A 158 -0.11 24.64 -30.62
C ARG A 158 -0.09 26.13 -30.96
N LEU A 159 0.09 26.47 -32.24
CA LEU A 159 -0.01 27.86 -32.69
C LEU A 159 -1.41 28.43 -32.41
N LEU A 160 -2.47 27.67 -32.67
CA LEU A 160 -3.84 28.10 -32.40
C LEU A 160 -4.12 28.25 -30.90
N GLN A 161 -3.48 27.47 -30.05
CA GLN A 161 -3.54 27.67 -28.61
C GLN A 161 -2.94 29.03 -28.21
N ALA A 162 -1.79 29.41 -28.78
CA ALA A 162 -1.21 30.73 -28.58
C ALA A 162 -2.13 31.86 -29.08
N VAL A 163 -2.81 31.65 -30.22
CA VAL A 163 -3.84 32.57 -30.72
C VAL A 163 -4.97 32.76 -29.71
N VAL A 164 -5.48 31.68 -29.11
CA VAL A 164 -6.55 31.75 -28.11
C VAL A 164 -6.10 32.53 -26.87
N TRP A 165 -4.84 32.38 -26.43
CA TRP A 165 -4.29 33.20 -25.34
C TRP A 165 -4.18 34.69 -25.70
N ASP A 166 -3.87 35.05 -26.95
CA ASP A 166 -3.92 36.46 -27.40
C ASP A 166 -5.36 36.98 -27.38
N ILE A 167 -6.35 36.19 -27.83
CA ILE A 167 -7.77 36.56 -27.76
C ILE A 167 -8.22 36.79 -26.32
N GLN A 168 -7.79 35.96 -25.38
CA GLN A 168 -8.10 36.12 -23.96
C GLN A 168 -7.57 37.45 -23.39
N ARG A 169 -6.38 37.88 -23.84
CA ARG A 169 -5.75 39.16 -23.43
C ARG A 169 -6.31 40.36 -24.19
N ASN A 170 -6.72 40.16 -25.44
CA ASN A 170 -7.20 41.18 -26.36
C ASN A 170 -8.43 40.67 -27.15
N PRO A 171 -9.65 40.84 -26.61
CA PRO A 171 -10.88 40.40 -27.27
C PRO A 171 -11.16 41.05 -28.64
N GLU A 172 -10.51 42.17 -28.96
CA GLU A 172 -10.62 42.85 -30.25
C GLU A 172 -9.59 42.37 -31.28
N SER A 173 -8.80 41.34 -30.95
CA SER A 173 -7.77 40.78 -31.84
C SER A 173 -8.36 40.37 -33.19
N GLN A 174 -7.63 40.65 -34.27
CA GLN A 174 -8.01 40.27 -35.63
C GLN A 174 -8.18 38.74 -35.78
N TRP A 175 -7.51 37.98 -34.91
CA TRP A 175 -7.66 36.52 -34.83
C TRP A 175 -9.08 36.06 -34.50
N VAL A 176 -9.86 36.83 -33.74
CA VAL A 176 -11.28 36.51 -33.48
C VAL A 176 -12.07 36.44 -34.79
N LYS A 177 -11.86 37.42 -35.68
CA LYS A 177 -12.52 37.44 -37.00
C LYS A 177 -11.99 36.32 -37.88
N ASN A 178 -10.67 36.10 -37.90
CA ASN A 178 -10.04 35.08 -38.73
C ASN A 178 -10.51 33.65 -38.40
N ILE A 179 -10.72 33.34 -37.11
CA ILE A 179 -11.23 32.03 -36.68
C ILE A 179 -12.72 31.90 -37.06
N LYS A 180 -13.53 32.95 -36.85
CA LYS A 180 -14.96 32.93 -37.22
C LYS A 180 -15.20 32.84 -38.73
N GLU A 181 -14.27 33.34 -39.55
CA GLU A 181 -14.32 33.24 -41.02
C GLU A 181 -13.85 31.87 -41.55
N CYS A 182 -13.33 30.97 -40.69
CA CYS A 182 -12.88 29.64 -41.09
C CYS A 182 -14.02 28.61 -40.96
N ASP A 183 -14.79 28.44 -42.04
CA ASP A 183 -16.01 27.63 -42.06
C ASP A 183 -15.83 26.15 -41.66
N PHE A 184 -14.61 25.60 -41.76
CA PHE A 184 -14.31 24.19 -41.48
C PHE A 184 -13.49 23.97 -40.20
N PHE A 185 -13.13 25.03 -39.46
CA PHE A 185 -12.29 24.91 -38.27
C PHE A 185 -12.88 23.92 -37.24
N SER A 186 -14.17 24.06 -36.94
CA SER A 186 -14.85 23.19 -35.97
C SER A 186 -14.99 21.75 -36.47
N GLU A 187 -15.18 21.54 -37.77
CA GLU A 187 -15.25 20.22 -38.39
C GLU A 187 -13.91 19.47 -38.27
N VAL A 188 -12.78 20.16 -38.47
CA VAL A 188 -11.44 19.58 -38.31
C VAL A 188 -11.19 19.16 -36.87
N VAL A 189 -11.47 20.02 -35.90
CA VAL A 189 -11.30 19.71 -34.47
C VAL A 189 -12.19 18.51 -34.06
N ILE A 190 -13.46 18.49 -34.50
CA ILE A 190 -14.37 17.36 -34.25
C ILE A 190 -13.89 16.08 -34.93
N PHE A 191 -13.35 16.16 -36.14
CA PHE A 191 -12.83 15.01 -36.87
C PHE A 191 -11.62 14.40 -36.16
N VAL A 192 -10.68 15.23 -35.70
CA VAL A 192 -9.49 14.80 -34.95
C VAL A 192 -9.89 14.07 -33.66
N LEU A 193 -10.81 14.66 -32.87
CA LEU A 193 -11.30 14.03 -31.64
C LEU A 193 -12.01 12.68 -31.87
N ASN A 194 -12.66 12.50 -33.03
CA ASN A 194 -13.36 11.26 -33.34
C ASN A 194 -12.46 10.17 -33.92
N SER A 195 -11.45 10.55 -34.71
CA SER A 195 -10.80 9.63 -35.65
C SER A 195 -9.30 9.44 -35.43
N SER A 196 -8.64 10.32 -34.69
CA SER A 196 -7.19 10.23 -34.48
C SER A 196 -6.84 9.08 -33.53
N THR A 197 -5.87 8.25 -33.89
CA THR A 197 -5.26 7.27 -32.98
C THR A 197 -3.97 7.77 -32.33
N ASN A 198 -3.56 9.02 -32.63
CA ASN A 198 -2.35 9.63 -32.06
C ASN A 198 -2.71 10.39 -30.77
N ASN A 199 -2.16 9.93 -29.65
CA ASN A 199 -2.44 10.49 -28.32
C ASN A 199 -1.98 11.94 -28.18
N ASP A 200 -0.81 12.29 -28.73
CA ASP A 200 -0.27 13.65 -28.62
C ASP A 200 -1.17 14.65 -29.35
N LEU A 201 -1.69 14.26 -30.52
CA LEU A 201 -2.63 15.09 -31.29
C LEU A 201 -3.95 15.24 -30.54
N LEU A 202 -4.50 14.17 -29.98
CA LEU A 202 -5.73 14.23 -29.17
C LEU A 202 -5.56 15.14 -27.94
N VAL A 203 -4.47 14.99 -27.18
CA VAL A 203 -4.17 15.82 -26.00
C VAL A 203 -3.97 17.29 -26.39
N THR A 204 -3.24 17.56 -27.47
CA THR A 204 -3.05 18.94 -27.97
C THR A 204 -4.38 19.56 -28.43
N THR A 205 -5.27 18.76 -29.01
CA THR A 205 -6.63 19.20 -29.39
C THR A 205 -7.46 19.53 -28.16
N LEU A 206 -7.38 18.72 -27.10
CA LEU A 206 -8.03 19.00 -25.82
C LEU A 206 -7.49 20.28 -25.16
N ASP A 207 -6.17 20.52 -25.24
CA ASP A 207 -5.55 21.75 -24.73
C ASP A 207 -6.04 23.01 -25.44
N LEU A 208 -6.24 22.92 -26.76
CA LEU A 208 -6.87 24.00 -27.53
C LEU A 208 -8.31 24.23 -27.07
N LEU A 209 -9.12 23.18 -26.93
CA LEU A 209 -10.51 23.29 -26.49
C LEU A 209 -10.64 23.83 -25.07
N LEU A 210 -9.76 23.41 -24.16
CA LEU A 210 -9.70 23.95 -22.80
C LEU A 210 -9.39 25.44 -22.81
N SER A 211 -8.44 25.86 -23.64
CA SER A 211 -8.09 27.27 -23.78
C SER A 211 -9.28 28.08 -24.31
N ILE A 212 -10.05 27.52 -25.25
CA ILE A 212 -11.26 28.15 -25.79
C ILE A 212 -12.38 28.20 -24.73
N SER A 213 -12.56 27.14 -23.94
CA SER A 213 -13.62 27.07 -22.93
C SER A 213 -13.41 28.00 -21.75
N GLN A 214 -12.16 28.45 -21.50
CA GLN A 214 -11.79 29.38 -20.43
C GLN A 214 -11.89 30.87 -20.82
N LEU A 215 -12.31 31.19 -22.05
CA LEU A 215 -12.51 32.57 -22.47
C LEU A 215 -13.68 33.23 -21.71
N SER A 216 -13.48 34.46 -21.23
CA SER A 216 -14.44 35.21 -20.43
C SER A 216 -15.77 35.49 -21.14
N ASP A 217 -15.75 35.55 -22.48
CA ASP A 217 -16.93 35.64 -23.33
C ASP A 217 -17.31 34.22 -23.78
N THR A 218 -18.17 33.57 -23.00
CA THR A 218 -18.59 32.18 -23.19
C THR A 218 -19.32 31.90 -24.51
N ASN A 219 -19.59 32.93 -25.33
CA ASN A 219 -20.26 32.78 -26.62
C ASN A 219 -19.36 32.19 -27.72
N LEU A 220 -18.03 32.32 -27.65
CA LEU A 220 -17.18 31.88 -28.77
C LEU A 220 -17.20 30.36 -28.97
N LEU A 221 -17.17 29.57 -27.90
CA LEU A 221 -17.29 28.11 -27.99
C LEU A 221 -18.62 27.68 -28.63
N LEU A 222 -19.71 28.35 -28.23
CA LEU A 222 -21.07 28.10 -28.73
C LEU A 222 -21.26 28.56 -30.18
N GLU A 223 -20.57 29.62 -30.59
CA GLU A 223 -20.59 30.14 -31.96
C GLU A 223 -19.77 29.27 -32.92
N LEU A 224 -18.66 28.70 -32.46
CA LEU A 224 -17.76 27.91 -33.29
C LEU A 224 -18.22 26.46 -33.46
N PHE A 225 -18.78 25.85 -32.40
CA PHE A 225 -19.05 24.42 -32.38
C PHE A 225 -20.54 24.09 -32.28
N ASN A 226 -20.97 23.10 -33.08
CA ASN A 226 -22.20 22.38 -32.79
C ASN A 226 -21.98 21.53 -31.52
N ILE A 227 -22.65 21.89 -30.44
CA ILE A 227 -22.38 21.33 -29.12
C ILE A 227 -22.67 19.83 -29.04
N GLU A 228 -23.77 19.36 -29.64
CA GLU A 228 -24.10 17.92 -29.67
C GLU A 228 -22.96 17.10 -30.31
N LYS A 229 -22.47 17.54 -31.48
CA LYS A 229 -21.35 16.88 -32.17
C LYS A 229 -20.05 16.95 -31.38
N LEU A 230 -19.79 18.08 -30.71
CA LEU A 230 -18.60 18.26 -29.89
C LEU A 230 -18.62 17.34 -28.66
N VAL A 231 -19.77 17.20 -27.99
CA VAL A 231 -19.93 16.26 -26.88
C VAL A 231 -19.64 14.84 -27.34
N SER A 232 -20.30 14.36 -28.41
CA SER A 232 -20.06 13.00 -28.92
C SER A 232 -18.57 12.76 -29.25
N ALA A 233 -17.90 13.77 -29.83
CA ALA A 233 -16.48 13.71 -30.16
C ALA A 233 -15.57 13.68 -28.91
N LEU A 234 -15.88 14.48 -27.89
CA LEU A 234 -15.17 14.44 -26.60
C LEU A 234 -15.30 13.08 -25.93
N LEU A 235 -16.48 12.46 -25.98
CA LEU A 235 -16.69 11.12 -25.42
C LEU A 235 -15.90 10.04 -26.20
N GLU A 236 -15.76 10.18 -27.51
CA GLU A 236 -14.92 9.28 -28.33
C GLU A 236 -13.44 9.46 -28.05
N CYS A 237 -12.96 10.71 -28.00
CA CYS A 237 -11.59 11.05 -27.63
C CYS A 237 -11.19 10.44 -26.28
N PHE A 238 -12.04 10.54 -25.26
CA PHE A 238 -11.72 9.94 -23.95
C PHE A 238 -11.52 8.43 -24.05
N MET A 239 -12.39 7.74 -24.78
CA MET A 239 -12.33 6.29 -24.95
C MET A 239 -11.12 5.84 -25.77
N GLN A 240 -10.53 6.72 -26.59
CA GLN A 240 -9.29 6.46 -27.30
C GLN A 240 -8.06 6.68 -26.42
N VAL A 241 -8.04 7.77 -25.63
CA VAL A 241 -6.92 8.09 -24.74
C VAL A 241 -6.87 7.15 -23.53
N ILE A 242 -8.02 6.78 -22.98
CA ILE A 242 -8.16 5.89 -21.82
C ILE A 242 -9.08 4.71 -22.20
N PRO A 243 -8.58 3.73 -22.98
CA PRO A 243 -9.42 2.69 -23.56
C PRO A 243 -9.88 1.64 -22.55
N GLN A 244 -9.07 1.39 -21.51
CA GLN A 244 -9.30 0.33 -20.54
C GLN A 244 -9.45 0.88 -19.14
N GLN A 245 -10.24 0.17 -18.34
CA GLN A 245 -10.35 0.42 -16.91
C GLN A 245 -9.02 0.09 -16.22
N LYS A 246 -8.53 1.00 -15.38
CA LYS A 246 -7.26 0.85 -14.65
C LYS A 246 -7.48 0.65 -13.16
N SER A 247 -6.44 0.15 -12.48
CA SER A 247 -6.41 0.07 -11.00
C SER A 247 -5.92 1.36 -10.35
N HIS A 248 -5.17 2.19 -11.08
CA HIS A 248 -4.67 3.51 -10.69
C HIS A 248 -4.38 4.35 -11.96
N PHE A 249 -4.35 5.68 -11.83
CA PHE A 249 -3.94 6.61 -12.89
C PHE A 249 -2.55 7.17 -12.60
N THR A 250 -1.79 7.46 -13.66
CA THR A 250 -0.55 8.24 -13.56
C THR A 250 -0.85 9.74 -13.49
N GLU A 251 0.09 10.56 -13.03
CA GLU A 251 -0.08 12.02 -12.96
C GLU A 251 -0.37 12.65 -14.34
N ALA A 252 0.27 12.15 -15.40
CA ALA A 252 0.03 12.61 -16.76
C ALA A 252 -1.40 12.28 -17.22
N GLU A 253 -1.92 11.11 -16.87
CA GLU A 253 -3.29 10.71 -17.19
C GLU A 253 -4.31 11.51 -16.40
N LEU A 254 -4.07 11.76 -15.11
CA LEU A 254 -4.94 12.61 -14.28
C LEU A 254 -5.06 14.02 -14.87
N LYS A 255 -3.96 14.61 -15.34
CA LYS A 255 -3.99 15.91 -16.04
C LYS A 255 -4.84 15.86 -17.30
N VAL A 256 -4.80 14.77 -18.08
CA VAL A 256 -5.64 14.65 -19.27
C VAL A 256 -7.12 14.45 -18.89
N ILE A 257 -7.41 13.66 -17.86
CA ILE A 257 -8.77 13.46 -17.33
C ILE A 257 -9.35 14.78 -16.83
N GLU A 258 -8.57 15.54 -16.06
CA GLU A 258 -8.95 16.85 -15.53
C GLU A 258 -9.31 17.81 -16.68
N LYS A 259 -8.40 18.00 -17.65
CA LYS A 259 -8.63 18.84 -18.84
C LYS A 259 -9.92 18.44 -19.57
N TRP A 260 -10.11 17.14 -19.77
CA TRP A 260 -11.31 16.62 -20.41
C TRP A 260 -12.58 16.90 -19.60
N LEU A 261 -12.54 16.66 -18.29
CA LEU A 261 -13.66 16.93 -17.37
C LEU A 261 -14.02 18.41 -17.37
N THR A 262 -13.05 19.32 -17.33
CA THR A 262 -13.28 20.77 -17.35
C THR A 262 -13.95 21.23 -18.66
N VAL A 263 -13.45 20.77 -19.81
CA VAL A 263 -14.06 21.08 -21.11
C VAL A 263 -15.48 20.54 -21.15
N LEU A 264 -15.67 19.26 -20.76
CA LEU A 264 -16.97 18.63 -20.78
C LEU A 264 -17.96 19.31 -19.82
N SER A 265 -17.55 19.61 -18.59
CA SER A 265 -18.34 20.32 -17.57
C SER A 265 -18.83 21.68 -18.11
N THR A 266 -17.94 22.42 -18.79
CA THR A 266 -18.30 23.68 -19.44
C THR A 266 -19.36 23.47 -20.52
N VAL A 267 -19.15 22.51 -21.42
CA VAL A 267 -20.04 22.24 -22.55
C VAL A 267 -21.41 21.70 -22.09
N VAL A 268 -21.41 20.76 -21.14
CA VAL A 268 -22.62 20.15 -20.56
C VAL A 268 -23.49 21.19 -19.85
N LYS A 269 -22.89 22.20 -19.20
CA LYS A 269 -23.63 23.30 -18.57
C LYS A 269 -24.44 24.12 -19.59
N PHE A 270 -23.90 24.32 -20.79
CA PHE A 270 -24.55 25.08 -21.87
C PHE A 270 -25.57 24.27 -22.68
N ASP A 271 -25.38 22.95 -22.77
CA ASP A 271 -26.20 22.10 -23.61
C ASP A 271 -27.37 21.47 -22.86
N GLN A 272 -28.52 21.42 -23.53
CA GLN A 272 -29.67 20.64 -23.11
C GLN A 272 -29.50 19.16 -23.53
N ILE A 273 -28.34 18.55 -23.26
CA ILE A 273 -28.11 17.07 -23.39
C ILE A 273 -29.27 16.28 -22.75
N THR A 274 -29.91 16.92 -21.79
CA THR A 274 -30.94 16.42 -20.90
C THR A 274 -32.36 16.40 -21.49
N ASN A 275 -32.57 16.97 -22.69
CA ASN A 275 -33.86 16.90 -23.37
C ASN A 275 -34.09 15.59 -24.15
N ASN A 276 -33.04 14.80 -24.42
CA ASN A 276 -33.15 13.54 -25.15
C ASN A 276 -32.69 12.37 -24.24
N LYS A 277 -33.60 11.92 -23.37
CA LYS A 277 -33.38 10.92 -22.29
C LYS A 277 -32.86 9.53 -22.72
N ASN A 278 -32.62 9.31 -24.01
CA ASN A 278 -32.18 8.03 -24.60
C ASN A 278 -30.92 8.17 -25.49
N SER A 279 -30.11 9.22 -25.34
CA SER A 279 -28.91 9.35 -26.17
C SER A 279 -27.84 8.32 -25.76
N LYS A 280 -27.27 7.64 -26.76
CA LYS A 280 -26.08 6.78 -26.65
C LYS A 280 -24.94 7.47 -25.87
N ASP A 281 -24.89 8.80 -25.95
CA ASP A 281 -23.89 9.65 -25.32
C ASP A 281 -24.05 9.75 -23.81
N ILE A 282 -25.28 9.77 -23.26
CA ILE A 282 -25.48 9.72 -21.80
C ILE A 282 -24.94 8.40 -21.24
N MET A 283 -25.24 7.27 -21.89
CA MET A 283 -24.72 5.97 -21.45
C MET A 283 -23.19 5.91 -21.50
N LYS A 284 -22.61 6.43 -22.59
CA LYS A 284 -21.16 6.48 -22.75
C LYS A 284 -20.50 7.42 -21.73
N LEU A 285 -21.11 8.55 -21.42
CA LEU A 285 -20.67 9.46 -20.37
C LEU A 285 -20.72 8.78 -18.99
N MET A 286 -21.78 8.05 -18.68
CA MET A 286 -21.86 7.27 -17.43
C MET A 286 -20.78 6.18 -17.37
N GLU A 287 -20.48 5.50 -18.48
CA GLU A 287 -19.38 4.54 -18.56
C GLU A 287 -18.02 5.20 -18.28
N ILE A 288 -17.77 6.38 -18.87
CA ILE A 288 -16.53 7.14 -18.65
C ILE A 288 -16.40 7.57 -17.19
N ILE A 289 -17.45 8.15 -16.61
CA ILE A 289 -17.46 8.56 -15.19
C ILE A 289 -17.25 7.35 -14.28
N PHE A 290 -17.88 6.21 -14.59
CA PHE A 290 -17.65 4.97 -13.86
C PHE A 290 -16.17 4.55 -13.94
N LYS A 291 -15.54 4.59 -15.12
CA LYS A 291 -14.11 4.28 -15.30
C LYS A 291 -13.18 5.21 -14.53
N ILE A 292 -13.49 6.51 -14.48
CA ILE A 292 -12.72 7.50 -13.71
C ILE A 292 -12.86 7.24 -12.21
N LEU A 293 -14.07 6.96 -11.73
CA LEU A 293 -14.32 6.82 -10.29
C LEU A 293 -13.92 5.44 -9.72
N GLN A 294 -13.93 4.39 -10.54
CA GLN A 294 -13.74 3.02 -10.04
C GLN A 294 -12.41 2.78 -9.30
N PRO A 295 -11.24 3.28 -9.74
CA PRO A 295 -9.97 3.11 -9.03
C PRO A 295 -10.02 3.56 -7.56
N TYR A 296 -10.83 4.59 -7.27
CA TYR A 296 -11.00 5.13 -5.93
C TYR A 296 -11.87 4.24 -5.03
N LYS A 297 -12.38 3.10 -5.52
CA LYS A 297 -12.85 2.01 -4.64
C LYS A 297 -11.72 1.38 -3.83
N HIS A 298 -10.43 1.66 -4.07
CA HIS A 298 -9.33 1.10 -3.28
C HIS A 298 -8.78 2.14 -2.28
N LYS A 299 -8.58 1.74 -1.01
CA LYS A 299 -8.11 2.65 0.06
C LYS A 299 -6.75 3.27 -0.27
N SER A 300 -5.87 2.50 -0.94
CA SER A 300 -4.53 2.93 -1.37
C SER A 300 -4.52 4.10 -2.35
N ASN A 301 -5.63 4.32 -3.08
CA ASN A 301 -5.75 5.39 -4.07
C ASN A 301 -6.48 6.62 -3.50
N LEU A 302 -6.95 6.54 -2.25
CA LEU A 302 -7.72 7.60 -1.59
C LEU A 302 -6.96 8.23 -0.43
N ILE A 303 -6.00 7.52 0.20
CA ILE A 303 -5.35 7.98 1.42
C ILE A 303 -3.83 7.75 1.32
N PRO A 304 -3.01 8.81 1.23
CA PRO A 304 -3.41 10.21 1.01
C PRO A 304 -3.96 10.43 -0.42
N ILE A 305 -4.90 11.35 -0.59
CA ILE A 305 -5.38 11.75 -1.91
C ILE A 305 -4.56 12.94 -2.41
N ASP A 306 -4.15 12.92 -3.67
CA ASP A 306 -3.53 14.09 -4.31
C ASP A 306 -4.58 15.07 -4.86
N GLU A 307 -4.17 16.31 -5.08
CA GLU A 307 -5.03 17.40 -5.55
C GLU A 307 -5.73 17.08 -6.87
N ASN A 308 -5.01 16.48 -7.84
CA ASN A 308 -5.58 16.15 -9.15
C ASN A 308 -6.64 15.05 -9.05
N SER A 309 -6.38 14.03 -8.23
CA SER A 309 -7.37 12.98 -7.93
C SER A 309 -8.62 13.54 -7.26
N ALA A 310 -8.47 14.45 -6.29
CA ALA A 310 -9.59 15.10 -5.63
C ALA A 310 -10.43 15.95 -6.60
N LEU A 311 -9.78 16.76 -7.43
CA LEU A 311 -10.43 17.55 -8.48
C LEU A 311 -11.18 16.68 -9.49
N CYS A 312 -10.58 15.58 -9.95
CA CYS A 312 -11.23 14.64 -10.86
C CYS A 312 -12.53 14.05 -10.26
N ILE A 313 -12.51 13.70 -8.96
CA ILE A 313 -13.69 13.20 -8.25
C ILE A 313 -14.76 14.30 -8.17
N GLN A 314 -14.38 15.52 -7.82
CA GLN A 314 -15.30 16.66 -7.70
C GLN A 314 -15.99 16.97 -9.04
N GLU A 315 -15.23 17.09 -10.13
CA GLU A 315 -15.77 17.38 -11.46
C GLU A 315 -16.70 16.27 -11.98
N CYS A 316 -16.35 14.99 -11.75
CA CYS A 316 -17.25 13.88 -12.05
C CYS A 316 -18.60 14.02 -11.34
N ILE A 317 -18.56 14.43 -10.07
CA ILE A 317 -19.75 14.59 -9.23
C ILE A 317 -20.56 15.81 -9.64
N GLU A 318 -19.92 16.89 -10.06
CA GLU A 318 -20.62 18.06 -10.59
C GLU A 318 -21.39 17.73 -11.87
N ILE A 319 -20.77 17.00 -12.80
CA ILE A 319 -21.43 16.53 -14.03
C ILE A 319 -22.62 15.62 -13.70
N ILE A 320 -22.43 14.69 -12.75
CA ILE A 320 -23.48 13.81 -12.24
C ILE A 320 -24.67 14.63 -11.68
N LEU A 321 -24.40 15.61 -10.81
CA LEU A 321 -25.42 16.48 -10.22
C LEU A 321 -26.22 17.22 -11.30
N TYR A 322 -25.53 17.76 -12.29
CA TYR A 322 -26.16 18.47 -13.40
C TYR A 322 -27.14 17.55 -14.17
N ILE A 323 -26.70 16.34 -14.51
CA ILE A 323 -27.54 15.35 -15.21
C ILE A 323 -28.75 14.97 -14.35
N GLN A 324 -28.55 14.75 -13.04
CA GLN A 324 -29.63 14.36 -12.13
C GLN A 324 -30.67 15.47 -11.93
N LYS A 325 -30.26 16.75 -11.91
CA LYS A 325 -31.18 17.91 -11.85
C LYS A 325 -32.19 17.93 -13.01
N THR A 326 -31.89 17.21 -14.10
CA THR A 326 -32.78 17.08 -15.26
C THR A 326 -33.65 15.82 -15.28
N LYS A 327 -33.72 15.11 -14.15
CA LYS A 327 -34.53 13.90 -13.94
C LYS A 327 -34.13 12.73 -14.85
N THR A 328 -32.85 12.63 -15.19
CA THR A 328 -32.25 11.45 -15.81
C THR A 328 -31.68 10.56 -14.71
N CYS A 329 -32.07 9.28 -14.70
CA CYS A 329 -31.61 8.36 -13.67
C CYS A 329 -30.18 7.90 -13.97
N ILE A 330 -29.31 7.97 -12.97
CA ILE A 330 -27.94 7.46 -13.04
C ILE A 330 -27.92 6.00 -12.59
N ILE A 331 -27.06 5.21 -13.21
CA ILE A 331 -26.86 3.80 -12.87
C ILE A 331 -26.44 3.66 -11.39
N PRO A 332 -27.09 2.77 -10.61
CA PRO A 332 -26.82 2.61 -9.17
C PRO A 332 -25.35 2.34 -8.81
N GLU A 333 -24.58 1.74 -9.72
CA GLU A 333 -23.18 1.40 -9.53
C GLU A 333 -22.28 2.62 -9.33
N ILE A 334 -22.55 3.74 -10.01
CA ILE A 334 -21.79 4.98 -9.84
C ILE A 334 -22.03 5.56 -8.44
N ASN A 335 -23.29 5.64 -8.03
CA ASN A 335 -23.65 6.08 -6.68
C ASN A 335 -23.03 5.17 -5.62
N SER A 336 -22.95 3.86 -5.88
CA SER A 336 -22.29 2.91 -4.96
C SER A 336 -20.79 3.20 -4.80
N ILE A 337 -20.10 3.62 -5.87
CA ILE A 337 -18.69 4.02 -5.80
C ILE A 337 -18.54 5.29 -4.97
N ILE A 338 -19.40 6.29 -5.19
CA ILE A 338 -19.33 7.56 -4.45
C ILE A 338 -19.55 7.32 -2.95
N ILE A 339 -20.55 6.52 -2.57
CA ILE A 339 -20.77 6.12 -1.17
C ILE A 339 -19.53 5.39 -0.62
N ASN A 340 -18.94 4.49 -1.39
CA ASN A 340 -17.73 3.79 -0.98
C ASN A 340 -16.57 4.75 -0.70
N ILE A 341 -16.36 5.74 -1.56
CA ILE A 341 -15.36 6.79 -1.39
C ILE A 341 -15.63 7.56 -0.09
N ILE A 342 -16.87 8.04 0.11
CA ILE A 342 -17.28 8.74 1.35
C ILE A 342 -16.98 7.90 2.59
N CYS A 343 -17.44 6.64 2.61
CA CYS A 343 -17.24 5.72 3.71
C CYS A 343 -15.76 5.48 4.01
N LYS A 344 -14.91 5.39 2.97
CA LYS A 344 -13.47 5.14 3.13
C LYS A 344 -12.71 6.34 3.64
N LEU A 345 -12.97 7.53 3.09
CA LEU A 345 -12.38 8.77 3.55
C LEU A 345 -12.74 9.02 5.02
N LYS A 346 -14.00 8.80 5.41
CA LYS A 346 -14.45 8.88 6.82
C LYS A 346 -13.84 7.80 7.71
N SER A 347 -13.69 6.57 7.22
CA SER A 347 -13.02 5.52 8.01
C SER A 347 -11.55 5.83 8.30
N ALA A 348 -10.90 6.63 7.44
CA ALA A 348 -9.52 7.06 7.63
C ALA A 348 -9.38 8.21 8.64
N GLU A 349 -10.39 9.07 8.75
CA GLU A 349 -10.53 10.07 9.83
C GLU A 349 -10.41 9.43 11.23
N GLN A 350 -10.80 8.17 11.36
CA GLN A 350 -10.79 7.41 12.62
C GLN A 350 -9.56 6.54 12.88
N ASP A 351 -8.69 6.29 11.90
CA ASP A 351 -7.39 5.65 12.16
C ASP A 351 -6.47 6.71 12.81
N ASP A 352 -6.69 6.96 14.11
CA ASP A 352 -6.14 7.99 15.01
C ASP A 352 -4.59 8.00 15.16
N PHE A 353 -3.82 7.62 14.14
CA PHE A 353 -2.42 7.23 14.31
C PHE A 353 -1.39 7.70 13.28
N LYS A 354 -1.66 8.57 12.28
CA LYS A 354 -0.51 9.27 11.63
C LYS A 354 -0.67 10.52 10.76
N THR A 355 -1.85 10.98 10.41
CA THR A 355 -1.95 12.23 9.65
C THR A 355 -3.25 12.90 10.04
N ARG A 356 -3.17 14.14 10.53
CA ARG A 356 -4.30 15.05 10.40
C ARG A 356 -4.70 14.96 8.93
N LEU A 357 -5.97 14.63 8.63
CA LEU A 357 -6.44 14.67 7.26
C LEU A 357 -5.98 16.01 6.68
N ASP A 358 -5.33 15.97 5.52
CA ASP A 358 -4.97 17.20 4.84
C ASP A 358 -6.24 17.97 4.47
N ASP A 359 -6.09 19.28 4.30
CA ASP A 359 -7.23 20.17 4.04
C ASP A 359 -7.99 19.72 2.78
N ILE A 360 -7.28 19.18 1.78
CA ILE A 360 -7.85 18.62 0.54
C ILE A 360 -8.83 17.48 0.84
N THR A 361 -8.44 16.53 1.71
CA THR A 361 -9.30 15.40 2.05
C THR A 361 -10.54 15.87 2.81
N ILE A 362 -10.41 16.84 3.72
CA ILE A 362 -11.53 17.39 4.49
C ILE A 362 -12.51 18.12 3.56
N GLU A 363 -11.99 18.97 2.68
CA GLU A 363 -12.79 19.70 1.68
C GLU A 363 -13.52 18.73 0.74
N LEU A 364 -12.87 17.65 0.32
CA LEU A 364 -13.50 16.62 -0.48
C LEU A 364 -14.62 15.92 0.29
N ILE A 365 -14.42 15.52 1.55
CA ILE A 365 -15.46 14.88 2.36
C ILE A 365 -16.69 15.80 2.46
N ASP A 366 -16.51 17.08 2.80
CA ASP A 366 -17.60 18.05 2.91
C ASP A 366 -18.34 18.26 1.58
N TYR A 367 -17.61 18.29 0.46
CA TYR A 367 -18.21 18.37 -0.87
C TYR A 367 -19.07 17.13 -1.18
N LEU A 368 -18.55 15.93 -0.91
CA LEU A 368 -19.25 14.67 -1.14
C LEU A 368 -20.49 14.50 -0.24
N GLU A 369 -20.46 15.02 0.98
CA GLU A 369 -21.62 15.02 1.87
C GLU A 369 -22.74 15.93 1.34
N ARG A 370 -22.39 17.15 0.91
CA ARG A 370 -23.35 18.07 0.30
C ARG A 370 -23.98 17.46 -0.94
N TYR A 371 -23.16 16.83 -1.79
CA TYR A 371 -23.64 16.03 -2.92
C TYR A 371 -24.68 14.98 -2.48
N TRP A 372 -24.35 14.16 -1.47
CA TRP A 372 -25.24 13.09 -1.02
C TRP A 372 -26.57 13.61 -0.48
N VAL A 373 -26.56 14.75 0.23
CA VAL A 373 -27.77 15.42 0.71
C VAL A 373 -28.65 15.90 -0.46
N GLU A 374 -28.05 16.54 -1.48
CA GLU A 374 -28.78 16.92 -2.70
C GLU A 374 -29.41 15.69 -3.37
N MET A 375 -28.70 14.56 -3.40
CA MET A 375 -29.18 13.32 -4.00
C MET A 375 -30.38 12.71 -3.31
N LEU A 376 -30.38 12.73 -1.97
CA LEU A 376 -31.54 12.25 -1.19
C LEU A 376 -32.80 13.09 -1.48
N GLY A 377 -32.65 14.35 -1.88
CA GLY A 377 -33.77 15.21 -2.32
C GLY A 377 -34.31 14.88 -3.71
N ILE A 378 -33.53 14.21 -4.57
CA ILE A 378 -33.89 13.88 -5.95
C ILE A 378 -34.44 12.45 -6.07
N TYR A 379 -33.90 11.49 -5.32
CA TYR A 379 -34.24 10.07 -5.48
C TYR A 379 -35.52 9.64 -4.77
N THR A 380 -36.20 8.66 -5.39
CA THR A 380 -37.28 7.91 -4.72
C THR A 380 -36.70 6.87 -3.77
N THR A 381 -37.53 6.41 -2.82
CA THR A 381 -37.14 5.37 -1.86
C THR A 381 -36.62 4.09 -2.53
N ASP A 382 -37.19 3.69 -3.67
CA ASP A 382 -36.77 2.47 -4.35
C ASP A 382 -35.39 2.61 -5.02
N HIS A 383 -35.07 3.78 -5.60
CA HIS A 383 -33.72 4.05 -6.11
C HIS A 383 -32.68 4.02 -4.97
N ILE A 384 -33.03 4.57 -3.81
CA ILE A 384 -32.14 4.53 -2.63
C ILE A 384 -31.93 3.09 -2.19
N LYS A 385 -32.97 2.25 -2.17
CA LYS A 385 -32.84 0.82 -1.84
C LYS A 385 -31.92 0.09 -2.81
N ASP A 386 -32.02 0.34 -4.11
CA ASP A 386 -31.15 -0.32 -5.11
C ASP A 386 -29.68 0.03 -4.87
N ILE A 387 -29.39 1.31 -4.61
CA ILE A 387 -28.04 1.78 -4.27
C ILE A 387 -27.55 1.12 -2.97
N LEU A 388 -28.36 1.11 -1.91
CA LEU A 388 -27.99 0.52 -0.62
C LEU A 388 -27.82 -1.00 -0.70
N CYS A 389 -28.60 -1.69 -1.53
CA CYS A 389 -28.44 -3.13 -1.76
C CYS A 389 -27.07 -3.45 -2.38
N ILE A 390 -26.57 -2.60 -3.29
CA ILE A 390 -25.22 -2.74 -3.85
C ILE A 390 -24.16 -2.42 -2.78
N CYS A 391 -24.43 -1.45 -1.90
CA CYS A 391 -23.51 -1.04 -0.84
C CYS A 391 -23.61 -1.86 0.46
N ASN A 392 -24.42 -2.92 0.51
CA ASN A 392 -24.94 -3.53 1.75
C ASN A 392 -23.87 -3.81 2.82
N LYS A 393 -22.69 -4.32 2.45
CA LYS A 393 -21.58 -4.55 3.40
C LYS A 393 -20.89 -3.27 3.92
N GLN A 394 -20.81 -2.22 3.10
CA GLN A 394 -20.14 -0.96 3.47
C GLN A 394 -21.05 -0.06 4.31
N VAL A 395 -22.36 -0.06 4.01
CA VAL A 395 -23.35 0.71 4.75
C VAL A 395 -23.54 0.14 6.15
N ALA A 396 -23.63 -1.18 6.32
CA ALA A 396 -23.71 -1.81 7.65
C ALA A 396 -22.50 -1.46 8.55
N ASN A 397 -21.30 -1.44 7.96
CA ASN A 397 -20.09 -1.01 8.68
C ASN A 397 -20.12 0.50 9.02
N THR A 398 -20.76 1.31 8.17
CA THR A 398 -20.92 2.76 8.37
C THR A 398 -22.02 3.10 9.39
N GLU A 399 -23.05 2.27 9.54
CA GLU A 399 -24.08 2.44 10.57
C GLU A 399 -23.48 2.33 11.98
N THR A 400 -22.54 1.40 12.17
CA THR A 400 -21.75 1.29 13.41
C THR A 400 -20.93 2.56 13.66
N TYR A 401 -20.33 3.13 12.61
CA TYR A 401 -19.59 4.41 12.65
C TYR A 401 -20.48 5.60 13.02
N LEU A 402 -21.63 5.75 12.35
CA LEU A 402 -22.53 6.89 12.56
C LEU A 402 -23.12 6.89 13.97
N ASN A 403 -23.41 5.72 14.54
CA ASN A 403 -23.82 5.60 15.94
C ASN A 403 -22.70 5.96 16.92
N SER A 404 -21.44 5.62 16.62
CA SER A 404 -20.30 5.93 17.51
C SER A 404 -19.90 7.42 17.54
N ASN A 405 -20.15 8.17 16.47
CA ASN A 405 -19.76 9.58 16.32
C ASN A 405 -20.91 10.57 16.54
N ASN A 406 -22.12 10.09 16.79
CA ASN A 406 -23.26 10.93 17.16
C ASN A 406 -23.79 10.46 18.53
N PRO A 407 -23.30 11.03 19.65
CA PRO A 407 -23.70 10.58 20.99
C PRO A 407 -25.19 10.80 21.26
N ASP A 408 -25.86 11.67 20.51
CA ASP A 408 -27.30 11.92 20.59
C ASP A 408 -28.12 11.02 19.64
N ALA A 409 -27.48 10.19 18.83
CA ALA A 409 -28.18 9.28 17.93
C ALA A 409 -28.91 8.18 18.71
N ILE A 410 -30.20 8.04 18.42
CA ILE A 410 -30.99 6.93 18.92
C ILE A 410 -30.75 5.73 17.99
N SER A 411 -29.99 4.74 18.46
CA SER A 411 -29.70 3.52 17.70
C SER A 411 -30.72 2.43 18.00
N PHE A 412 -31.40 1.95 16.95
CA PHE A 412 -32.20 0.71 16.97
C PHE A 412 -31.50 -0.45 16.21
N ALA A 413 -30.24 -0.26 15.86
CA ALA A 413 -29.53 -1.11 14.90
C ALA A 413 -28.93 -2.36 15.53
N GLY A 414 -28.13 -2.16 16.59
CA GLY A 414 -27.35 -3.21 17.20
C GLY A 414 -28.19 -4.13 18.08
N GLY A 415 -27.99 -5.45 17.96
CA GLY A 415 -28.55 -6.47 18.86
C GLY A 415 -27.85 -6.53 20.22
N LEU A 416 -27.53 -5.38 20.81
CA LEU A 416 -26.83 -5.28 22.09
C LEU A 416 -27.82 -5.37 23.26
N PRO A 417 -27.62 -6.24 24.26
CA PRO A 417 -28.47 -6.26 25.44
C PRO A 417 -28.41 -4.94 26.20
N ASN A 418 -29.55 -4.46 26.72
CA ASN A 418 -29.59 -3.28 27.57
C ASN A 418 -28.79 -3.54 28.86
N THR A 419 -27.83 -2.66 29.14
CA THR A 419 -26.88 -2.80 30.25
C THR A 419 -27.56 -2.72 31.63
N GLU A 420 -28.76 -2.15 31.74
CA GLU A 420 -29.58 -2.18 32.97
C GLU A 420 -29.99 -3.60 33.40
N THR A 421 -30.00 -4.55 32.46
CA THR A 421 -30.34 -5.95 32.74
C THR A 421 -29.17 -6.74 33.34
N TYR A 422 -27.96 -6.17 33.33
CA TYR A 422 -26.79 -6.85 33.85
C TYR A 422 -26.87 -6.94 35.39
N PRO A 423 -26.70 -8.12 36.00
CA PRO A 423 -26.91 -8.32 37.43
C PRO A 423 -25.72 -7.85 38.30
N TYR A 424 -24.97 -6.83 37.85
CA TYR A 424 -23.76 -6.33 38.50
C TYR A 424 -23.84 -4.82 38.71
N LYS A 425 -23.84 -4.38 39.97
CA LYS A 425 -23.81 -2.95 40.32
C LYS A 425 -22.38 -2.39 40.29
N GLU A 426 -21.45 -3.13 40.88
CA GLU A 426 -20.04 -2.76 40.95
C GLU A 426 -19.17 -4.01 41.06
N LEU A 427 -17.91 -3.92 40.63
CA LEU A 427 -16.88 -4.92 40.84
C LEU A 427 -15.70 -4.28 41.57
N ASN A 428 -15.34 -4.85 42.72
CA ASN A 428 -14.16 -4.43 43.50
C ASN A 428 -13.09 -5.52 43.41
N VAL A 429 -11.89 -5.15 42.99
CA VAL A 429 -10.74 -6.05 42.94
C VAL A 429 -9.68 -5.53 43.89
N ILE A 430 -9.25 -6.40 44.82
CA ILE A 430 -8.18 -6.12 45.78
C ILE A 430 -6.97 -6.97 45.38
N TYR A 431 -5.87 -6.32 45.05
CA TYR A 431 -4.63 -6.97 44.63
C TYR A 431 -3.77 -7.36 45.84
N LYS A 432 -2.82 -8.28 45.64
CA LYS A 432 -1.97 -8.82 46.72
C LYS A 432 -1.09 -7.77 47.39
N ASP A 433 -0.80 -6.67 46.72
CA ASP A 433 -0.06 -5.52 47.24
C ASP A 433 -0.95 -4.54 48.03
N GLY A 434 -2.24 -4.86 48.17
CA GLY A 434 -3.23 -4.04 48.86
C GLY A 434 -3.82 -2.92 48.01
N THR A 435 -3.38 -2.73 46.76
CA THR A 435 -4.05 -1.79 45.85
C THR A 435 -5.43 -2.31 45.48
N CYS A 436 -6.34 -1.40 45.12
CA CYS A 436 -7.70 -1.76 44.74
C CYS A 436 -8.15 -1.01 43.49
N SER A 437 -8.99 -1.66 42.70
CA SER A 437 -9.70 -1.04 41.57
C SER A 437 -11.19 -1.31 41.68
N LYS A 438 -11.99 -0.30 41.32
CA LYS A 438 -13.45 -0.37 41.26
C LYS A 438 -13.92 -0.17 39.83
N LEU A 439 -14.90 -0.97 39.40
CA LEU A 439 -15.66 -0.77 38.16
C LEU A 439 -17.13 -0.55 38.53
N GLU A 440 -17.72 0.56 38.08
CA GLU A 440 -19.14 0.87 38.28
C GLU A 440 -19.68 1.74 37.14
N GLY A 441 -21.01 1.91 37.09
CA GLY A 441 -21.67 2.77 36.11
C GLY A 441 -21.32 2.43 34.66
N GLN A 442 -21.04 3.46 33.84
CA GLN A 442 -20.77 3.30 32.41
C GLN A 442 -19.52 2.47 32.11
N GLU A 443 -18.51 2.52 32.99
CA GLU A 443 -17.28 1.75 32.81
C GLU A 443 -17.55 0.25 32.97
N LEU A 444 -18.28 -0.13 34.02
CA LEU A 444 -18.69 -1.53 34.21
C LEU A 444 -19.61 -1.99 33.08
N ALA A 445 -20.58 -1.16 32.69
CA ALA A 445 -21.48 -1.45 31.58
C ALA A 445 -20.70 -1.73 30.28
N SER A 446 -19.71 -0.89 29.96
CA SER A 446 -18.85 -1.05 28.78
C SER A 446 -17.95 -2.29 28.87
N ALA A 447 -17.43 -2.60 30.06
CA ALA A 447 -16.59 -3.78 30.29
C ALA A 447 -17.33 -5.11 30.12
N LEU A 448 -18.65 -5.10 30.36
CA LEU A 448 -19.53 -6.27 30.25
C LEU A 448 -20.24 -6.38 28.89
N GLN A 449 -20.19 -5.33 28.07
CA GLN A 449 -20.84 -5.29 26.75
C GLN A 449 -19.95 -5.87 25.64
N TYR A 450 -20.56 -6.17 24.48
CA TYR A 450 -19.82 -6.34 23.23
C TYR A 450 -18.98 -5.11 22.89
N GLY A 451 -17.84 -5.33 22.24
CA GLY A 451 -16.87 -4.33 21.86
C GLY A 451 -16.08 -4.77 20.61
N SER A 452 -14.94 -4.12 20.38
CA SER A 452 -14.15 -4.36 19.17
C SER A 452 -13.39 -5.69 19.23
N ALA A 453 -13.38 -6.42 18.12
CA ALA A 453 -12.53 -7.60 17.91
C ALA A 453 -11.03 -7.30 18.04
N ARG A 454 -10.62 -6.04 17.84
CA ARG A 454 -9.24 -5.59 18.09
C ARG A 454 -8.86 -5.68 19.57
N GLY A 455 -9.83 -5.42 20.45
CA GLY A 455 -9.67 -5.35 21.90
C GLY A 455 -10.03 -4.00 22.50
N TYR A 456 -9.90 -3.90 23.81
CA TYR A 456 -10.20 -2.72 24.60
C TYR A 456 -9.13 -1.64 24.36
N LEU A 457 -9.53 -0.51 23.76
CA LEU A 457 -8.61 0.51 23.25
C LEU A 457 -7.60 1.03 24.28
N PRO A 458 -7.97 1.35 25.55
CA PRO A 458 -6.98 1.77 26.55
C PRO A 458 -5.91 0.71 26.82
N LEU A 459 -6.28 -0.58 26.83
CA LEU A 459 -5.31 -1.67 27.00
C LEU A 459 -4.42 -1.81 25.76
N MET A 460 -4.97 -1.67 24.55
CA MET A 460 -4.18 -1.69 23.33
C MET A 460 -3.11 -0.59 23.33
N LYS A 461 -3.45 0.64 23.76
CA LYS A 461 -2.49 1.74 23.89
C LYS A 461 -1.35 1.38 24.87
N LYS A 462 -1.68 0.87 26.06
CA LYS A 462 -0.68 0.38 27.03
C LYS A 462 0.18 -0.76 26.47
N PHE A 463 -0.40 -1.65 25.65
CA PHE A 463 0.37 -2.75 25.04
C PHE A 463 1.29 -2.27 23.91
N ARG A 464 0.95 -1.22 23.16
CA ARG A 464 1.91 -0.61 22.21
C ARG A 464 3.11 0.00 22.94
N GLU A 465 2.87 0.69 24.04
CA GLU A 465 3.93 1.22 24.91
C GLU A 465 4.80 0.08 25.47
N PHE A 466 4.15 -1.01 25.89
CA PHE A 466 4.80 -2.22 26.35
C PHE A 466 5.70 -2.84 25.26
N GLN A 467 5.18 -3.05 24.05
CA GLN A 467 5.95 -3.59 22.93
C GLN A 467 7.13 -2.69 22.58
N SER A 468 6.92 -1.37 22.57
CA SER A 468 7.98 -0.39 22.30
C SER A 468 9.08 -0.44 23.36
N LYS A 469 8.71 -0.50 24.64
CA LYS A 469 9.65 -0.58 25.77
C LYS A 469 10.50 -1.85 25.74
N TRP A 470 9.86 -3.01 25.54
CA TRP A 470 10.52 -4.31 25.74
C TRP A 470 11.17 -4.87 24.47
N HIS A 471 10.70 -4.46 23.30
CA HIS A 471 11.12 -5.03 22.03
C HIS A 471 11.63 -3.99 21.02
N ASN A 472 11.36 -2.70 21.19
CA ASN A 472 11.90 -1.62 20.34
C ASN A 472 11.86 -1.94 18.83
N PRO A 473 10.67 -2.15 18.25
CA PRO A 473 10.51 -2.53 16.85
C PRO A 473 11.08 -1.46 15.91
N LYS A 474 11.78 -1.89 14.85
CA LYS A 474 12.52 -0.99 13.95
C LYS A 474 11.66 -0.30 12.89
N TRP A 475 10.45 -0.78 12.67
CA TRP A 475 9.55 -0.35 11.61
C TRP A 475 8.22 0.11 12.21
N LYS A 476 7.44 0.89 11.46
CA LYS A 476 6.35 1.72 12.03
C LYS A 476 4.93 1.20 11.77
N ASN A 477 4.76 0.18 10.93
CA ASN A 477 3.45 -0.29 10.43
C ASN A 477 2.98 -1.57 11.15
N TRP A 478 3.24 -1.66 12.45
CA TRP A 478 2.74 -2.74 13.29
C TRP A 478 1.67 -2.22 14.25
N ASP A 479 0.82 -3.12 14.74
CA ASP A 479 -0.11 -2.85 15.82
C ASP A 479 -0.27 -4.10 16.71
N VAL A 480 -1.19 -4.04 17.67
CA VAL A 480 -1.54 -5.12 18.60
C VAL A 480 -3.02 -5.46 18.49
N ILE A 481 -3.39 -6.73 18.62
CA ILE A 481 -4.79 -7.15 18.86
C ILE A 481 -4.84 -8.18 19.99
N PHE A 482 -5.95 -8.20 20.73
CA PHE A 482 -6.14 -9.16 21.82
C PHE A 482 -6.80 -10.45 21.36
N THR A 483 -6.37 -11.56 21.94
CA THR A 483 -6.88 -12.91 21.67
C THR A 483 -7.22 -13.64 22.96
N CYS A 484 -7.87 -14.79 22.84
CA CYS A 484 -8.20 -15.66 23.97
C CYS A 484 -6.99 -16.47 24.48
N GLY A 485 -5.79 -15.88 24.43
CA GLY A 485 -4.48 -16.48 24.75
C GLY A 485 -3.64 -16.83 23.51
N SER A 486 -2.36 -17.16 23.72
CA SER A 486 -1.44 -17.49 22.61
C SER A 486 -1.84 -18.73 21.81
N GLN A 487 -2.51 -19.71 22.43
CA GLN A 487 -3.05 -20.87 21.71
C GLN A 487 -4.14 -20.48 20.70
N ASP A 488 -5.05 -19.59 21.09
CA ASP A 488 -6.08 -19.04 20.20
C ASP A 488 -5.43 -18.23 19.07
N ALA A 489 -4.41 -17.43 19.40
CA ALA A 489 -3.65 -16.73 18.37
C ALA A 489 -2.98 -17.69 17.36
N CYS A 490 -2.32 -18.75 17.84
CA CYS A 490 -1.68 -19.74 16.98
C CYS A 490 -2.69 -20.40 16.03
N SER A 491 -3.84 -20.88 16.53
CA SER A 491 -4.83 -21.54 15.68
C SER A 491 -5.34 -20.62 14.58
N LYS A 492 -5.63 -19.35 14.91
CA LYS A 492 -6.06 -18.35 13.92
C LYS A 492 -5.01 -18.10 12.85
N ILE A 493 -3.73 -18.04 13.23
CA ILE A 493 -2.64 -17.85 12.28
C ILE A 493 -2.52 -19.07 11.36
N TYR A 494 -2.56 -20.28 11.91
CA TYR A 494 -2.49 -21.50 11.09
C TYR A 494 -3.67 -21.58 10.11
N GLU A 495 -4.90 -21.41 10.59
CA GLU A 495 -6.11 -21.42 9.75
C GLU A 495 -6.10 -20.33 8.66
N MET A 496 -5.42 -19.21 8.88
CA MET A 496 -5.34 -18.12 7.91
C MET A 496 -4.31 -18.35 6.80
N PHE A 497 -3.24 -19.11 7.06
CA PHE A 497 -2.08 -19.20 6.16
C PHE A 497 -1.83 -20.60 5.57
N ILE A 498 -2.35 -21.63 6.21
CA ILE A 498 -2.01 -23.02 5.93
C ILE A 498 -3.23 -23.76 5.40
N ASP A 499 -3.07 -24.29 4.19
CA ASP A 499 -4.02 -25.21 3.57
C ASP A 499 -3.61 -26.67 3.86
N GLU A 500 -4.49 -27.62 3.55
CA GLU A 500 -4.17 -29.05 3.64
C GLU A 500 -2.95 -29.39 2.76
N GLY A 501 -1.98 -30.11 3.35
CA GLY A 501 -0.74 -30.49 2.68
C GLY A 501 0.34 -29.41 2.59
N ASP A 502 0.09 -28.18 3.05
CA ASP A 502 1.10 -27.13 3.05
C ASP A 502 2.28 -27.44 3.99
N PRO A 503 3.52 -27.10 3.60
CA PRO A 503 4.69 -27.26 4.45
C PRO A 503 4.78 -26.18 5.53
N ILE A 504 5.00 -26.61 6.78
CA ILE A 504 5.27 -25.74 7.91
C ILE A 504 6.48 -26.22 8.69
N MET A 505 7.40 -25.31 9.00
CA MET A 505 8.52 -25.60 9.88
C MET A 505 8.12 -25.41 11.34
N VAL A 506 8.46 -26.37 12.19
CA VAL A 506 8.12 -26.31 13.61
C VAL A 506 9.34 -26.69 14.42
N GLN A 507 9.69 -25.88 15.41
CA GLN A 507 10.65 -26.27 16.45
C GLN A 507 10.30 -27.66 16.97
N SER A 508 11.28 -28.55 17.17
CA SER A 508 11.05 -29.88 17.75
C SER A 508 12.12 -30.23 18.79
N PRO A 509 11.76 -30.83 19.94
CA PRO A 509 10.39 -31.02 20.45
C PRO A 509 9.71 -29.68 20.79
N THR A 510 8.38 -29.66 20.89
CA THR A 510 7.61 -28.41 21.08
C THR A 510 6.32 -28.56 21.86
N TYR A 511 5.61 -27.45 22.06
CA TYR A 511 4.34 -27.39 22.77
C TYR A 511 3.28 -28.28 22.11
N THR A 512 2.73 -29.19 22.90
CA THR A 512 1.77 -30.21 22.43
C THR A 512 0.52 -29.64 21.77
N ALA A 513 0.06 -28.46 22.20
CA ALA A 513 -1.14 -27.88 21.60
C ALA A 513 -0.86 -27.30 20.20
N THR A 514 0.36 -26.86 19.90
CA THR A 514 0.78 -26.51 18.53
C THR A 514 0.76 -27.75 17.63
N ILE A 515 1.30 -28.87 18.13
CA ILE A 515 1.28 -30.16 17.41
C ILE A 515 -0.15 -30.58 17.11
N ASN A 516 -1.02 -30.58 18.12
CA ASN A 516 -2.41 -31.01 17.96
C ASN A 516 -3.19 -30.13 16.98
N THR A 517 -3.01 -28.80 17.02
CA THR A 517 -3.68 -27.90 16.07
C THR A 517 -3.19 -28.16 14.65
N LEU A 518 -1.88 -28.27 14.44
CA LEU A 518 -1.32 -28.50 13.10
C LEU A 518 -1.66 -29.89 12.55
N ALA A 519 -1.68 -30.92 13.40
CA ALA A 519 -2.11 -32.26 13.01
C ALA A 519 -3.56 -32.27 12.50
N SER A 520 -4.44 -31.44 13.07
CA SER A 520 -5.84 -31.33 12.61
C SER A 520 -6.01 -30.66 11.24
N LEU A 521 -4.97 -29.96 10.75
CA LEU A 521 -4.96 -29.30 9.45
C LEU A 521 -4.29 -30.14 8.35
N ASN A 522 -3.85 -31.37 8.67
CA ASN A 522 -3.21 -32.30 7.75
C ASN A 522 -2.04 -31.67 6.95
N VAL A 523 -1.17 -30.97 7.67
CA VAL A 523 -0.02 -30.24 7.12
C VAL A 523 1.17 -31.15 6.84
N ASP A 524 2.06 -30.73 5.96
CA ASP A 524 3.41 -31.30 5.84
C ASP A 524 4.28 -30.73 6.98
N PHE A 525 4.27 -31.44 8.12
CA PHE A 525 4.93 -31.02 9.36
C PHE A 525 6.44 -31.26 9.30
N ILE A 526 7.22 -30.18 9.23
CA ILE A 526 8.67 -30.23 9.10
C ILE A 526 9.31 -29.93 10.45
N GLU A 527 9.86 -30.96 11.09
CA GLU A 527 10.58 -30.83 12.35
C GLU A 527 11.94 -30.14 12.16
N ILE A 528 12.14 -29.02 12.86
CA ILE A 528 13.42 -28.35 13.00
C ILE A 528 13.92 -28.55 14.43
N THR A 529 14.91 -29.41 14.58
CA THR A 529 15.48 -29.78 15.87
C THR A 529 16.29 -28.65 16.51
N GLN A 530 16.54 -28.80 17.81
CA GLN A 530 17.23 -27.82 18.63
C GLN A 530 18.33 -28.45 19.48
N ASP A 531 19.28 -27.63 19.92
CA ASP A 531 20.24 -27.98 20.97
C ASP A 531 20.15 -26.97 22.14
N ALA A 532 21.18 -26.88 22.99
CA ALA A 532 21.24 -25.99 24.15
C ALA A 532 21.13 -24.47 23.83
N ASP A 533 21.29 -24.07 22.57
CA ASP A 533 21.12 -22.69 22.10
C ASP A 533 19.85 -22.48 21.27
N GLY A 534 18.96 -23.48 21.20
CA GLY A 534 17.67 -23.44 20.50
C GLY A 534 17.70 -24.09 19.11
N ILE A 535 16.79 -23.68 18.22
CA ILE A 535 16.69 -24.20 16.84
C ILE A 535 18.02 -24.13 16.09
N ILE A 536 18.33 -25.16 15.28
CA ILE A 536 19.55 -25.24 14.47
C ILE A 536 19.30 -24.64 13.06
N PRO A 537 19.84 -23.45 12.72
CA PRO A 537 19.53 -22.78 11.44
C PRO A 537 19.96 -23.57 10.20
N GLY A 538 21.00 -24.40 10.31
CA GLY A 538 21.44 -25.29 9.23
C GLY A 538 20.36 -26.27 8.76
N GLN A 539 19.40 -26.64 9.62
CA GLN A 539 18.28 -27.50 9.22
C GLN A 539 17.24 -26.75 8.39
N ILE A 540 17.02 -25.47 8.66
CA ILE A 540 16.17 -24.60 7.83
C ILE A 540 16.76 -24.52 6.41
N ILE A 541 18.09 -24.28 6.32
CA ILE A 541 18.80 -24.26 5.02
C ILE A 541 18.59 -25.60 4.30
N LYS A 542 18.87 -26.71 4.96
CA LYS A 542 18.72 -28.05 4.38
C LYS A 542 17.31 -28.28 3.83
N VAL A 543 16.28 -28.00 4.63
CA VAL A 543 14.88 -28.17 4.24
C VAL A 543 14.52 -27.32 3.01
N CYS A 544 14.86 -26.04 3.03
CA CYS A 544 14.52 -25.12 1.94
C CYS A 544 15.26 -25.49 0.64
N GLU A 545 16.56 -25.78 0.70
CA GLU A 545 17.37 -26.13 -0.47
C GLU A 545 16.97 -27.49 -1.06
N GLU A 546 16.64 -28.49 -0.22
CA GLU A 546 16.09 -29.77 -0.69
C GLU A 546 14.76 -29.58 -1.41
N ARG A 547 13.85 -28.75 -0.89
CA ARG A 547 12.57 -28.47 -1.53
C ARG A 547 12.71 -27.74 -2.86
N LEU A 548 13.58 -26.73 -2.92
CA LEU A 548 13.90 -26.03 -4.17
C LEU A 548 14.43 -26.99 -5.23
N ARG A 549 15.39 -27.85 -4.86
CA ARG A 549 15.95 -28.87 -5.76
C ARG A 549 14.88 -29.85 -6.25
N ASP A 550 13.98 -30.28 -5.36
CA ASP A 550 12.96 -31.27 -5.67
C ASP A 550 11.69 -30.66 -6.32
N GLY A 551 11.66 -29.34 -6.56
CA GLY A 551 10.50 -28.63 -7.11
C GLY A 551 9.27 -28.62 -6.19
N ARG A 552 9.47 -28.74 -4.88
CA ARG A 552 8.40 -28.76 -3.87
C ARG A 552 8.13 -27.36 -3.30
N PRO A 553 6.90 -27.06 -2.85
CA PRO A 553 6.59 -25.79 -2.20
C PRO A 553 7.51 -25.54 -0.99
N LEU A 554 7.96 -24.29 -0.84
CA LEU A 554 8.70 -23.82 0.33
C LEU A 554 7.75 -23.60 1.53
N PRO A 555 8.23 -23.77 2.77
CA PRO A 555 7.40 -23.52 3.96
C PRO A 555 6.98 -22.05 4.06
N LYS A 556 5.70 -21.80 4.34
CA LYS A 556 5.16 -20.44 4.51
C LYS A 556 5.47 -19.85 5.89
N LEU A 557 5.57 -20.72 6.90
CA LEU A 557 5.69 -20.35 8.32
C LEU A 557 6.80 -21.15 9.02
N ILE A 558 7.41 -20.55 10.04
CA ILE A 558 8.12 -21.26 11.10
C ILE A 558 7.51 -20.93 12.47
N TYR A 559 7.17 -21.94 13.27
CA TYR A 559 6.79 -21.78 14.67
C TYR A 559 7.99 -21.91 15.59
N ILE A 560 8.20 -20.90 16.45
CA ILE A 560 9.32 -20.83 17.38
C ILE A 560 8.82 -20.42 18.76
N ASN A 561 9.24 -21.17 19.78
CA ASN A 561 9.14 -20.81 21.19
C ASN A 561 10.54 -20.41 21.70
N PRO A 562 10.90 -19.11 21.64
CA PRO A 562 12.29 -18.68 21.74
C PRO A 562 12.83 -18.62 23.16
N ILE A 563 11.99 -18.40 24.18
CA ILE A 563 12.41 -18.21 25.56
C ILE A 563 11.78 -19.27 26.44
N GLY A 564 12.60 -20.06 27.15
CA GLY A 564 12.10 -21.08 28.07
C GLY A 564 11.26 -22.13 27.36
N ALA A 565 11.73 -22.58 26.19
CA ALA A 565 11.01 -23.40 25.25
C ALA A 565 10.30 -24.58 25.93
N ASN A 566 9.05 -24.82 25.59
CA ASN A 566 8.33 -25.99 26.07
C ASN A 566 8.53 -27.15 25.07
N PRO A 567 9.21 -28.25 25.42
CA PRO A 567 9.52 -28.71 26.78
C PRO A 567 10.95 -28.49 27.27
N THR A 568 11.87 -28.02 26.43
CA THR A 568 13.32 -28.10 26.64
C THR A 568 13.88 -27.16 27.73
N GLY A 569 13.18 -26.06 28.04
CA GLY A 569 13.65 -24.97 28.89
C GLY A 569 14.75 -24.11 28.24
N THR A 570 15.02 -24.34 26.96
CA THR A 570 16.06 -23.66 26.20
C THR A 570 15.71 -22.20 25.91
N VAL A 571 16.72 -21.35 25.81
CA VAL A 571 16.58 -19.98 25.29
C VAL A 571 17.39 -19.85 24.01
N LEU A 572 16.71 -19.45 22.94
CA LEU A 572 17.30 -19.23 21.61
C LEU A 572 18.32 -18.10 21.68
N SER A 573 19.56 -18.38 21.26
CA SER A 573 20.65 -17.40 21.33
C SER A 573 20.46 -16.24 20.35
N GLU A 574 21.01 -15.07 20.67
CA GLU A 574 20.92 -13.89 19.79
C GLU A 574 21.53 -14.15 18.40
N SER A 575 22.63 -14.90 18.34
CA SER A 575 23.28 -15.28 17.08
C SER A 575 22.34 -16.10 16.19
N ARG A 576 21.58 -17.04 16.78
CA ARG A 576 20.61 -17.85 16.06
C ARG A 576 19.38 -17.08 15.65
N LYS A 577 18.89 -16.15 16.48
CA LYS A 577 17.78 -15.27 16.09
C LYS A 577 18.13 -14.46 14.84
N LYS A 578 19.34 -13.91 14.77
CA LYS A 578 19.84 -13.19 13.58
C LYS A 578 19.89 -14.09 12.35
N GLN A 579 20.51 -15.26 12.46
CA GLN A 579 20.58 -16.23 11.36
C GLN A 579 19.20 -16.67 10.89
N ILE A 580 18.27 -16.99 11.79
CA ILE A 580 16.91 -17.40 11.44
C ILE A 580 16.18 -16.25 10.73
N TYR A 581 16.35 -15.01 11.19
CA TYR A 581 15.77 -13.85 10.54
C TYR A 581 16.31 -13.65 9.12
N GLU A 582 17.63 -13.75 8.93
CA GLU A 582 18.28 -13.69 7.61
C GLU A 582 17.78 -14.82 6.68
N LEU A 583 17.57 -16.03 7.20
CA LEU A 583 17.00 -17.14 6.44
C LEU A 583 15.52 -16.91 6.10
N ALA A 584 14.76 -16.28 6.99
CA ALA A 584 13.38 -15.89 6.72
C ALA A 584 13.31 -14.89 5.58
N GLN A 585 14.25 -13.94 5.53
CA GLN A 585 14.40 -13.04 4.39
C GLN A 585 14.78 -13.80 3.11
N LYS A 586 15.79 -14.68 3.18
CA LYS A 586 16.28 -15.45 2.03
C LYS A 586 15.21 -16.34 1.39
N TYR A 587 14.46 -17.10 2.19
CA TYR A 587 13.48 -18.08 1.71
C TYR A 587 12.03 -17.60 1.77
N ASN A 588 11.82 -16.34 2.19
CA ASN A 588 10.54 -15.68 2.27
C ASN A 588 9.45 -16.42 3.07
N PHE A 589 9.75 -16.77 4.33
CA PHE A 589 8.76 -17.30 5.27
C PHE A 589 8.47 -16.30 6.41
N LEU A 590 7.30 -16.44 7.04
CA LEU A 590 6.94 -15.70 8.25
C LEU A 590 7.37 -16.46 9.51
N ILE A 591 7.64 -15.70 10.57
CA ILE A 591 8.07 -16.24 11.86
C ILE A 591 6.95 -16.06 12.87
N ILE A 592 6.45 -17.15 13.43
CA ILE A 592 5.56 -17.13 14.60
C ILE A 592 6.43 -17.23 15.85
N GLU A 593 6.54 -16.11 16.56
CA GLU A 593 7.27 -16.01 17.82
C GLU A 593 6.29 -16.17 19.01
N ASP A 594 6.10 -17.40 19.50
CA ASP A 594 5.25 -17.68 20.67
C ASP A 594 6.03 -17.58 21.98
N ASP A 595 5.91 -16.44 22.65
CA ASP A 595 6.82 -16.04 23.73
C ASP A 595 6.11 -15.94 25.09
N ALA A 596 5.37 -17.00 25.44
CA ALA A 596 4.63 -17.07 26.69
C ALA A 596 5.49 -16.98 27.97
N TYR A 597 6.81 -17.13 27.85
CA TYR A 597 7.76 -17.15 28.98
C TYR A 597 8.84 -16.06 28.90
N TYR A 598 8.67 -15.04 28.04
CA TYR A 598 9.68 -13.98 27.85
C TYR A 598 10.27 -13.43 29.16
N PHE A 599 9.40 -13.07 30.12
CA PHE A 599 9.78 -12.52 31.43
C PHE A 599 10.26 -13.56 32.45
N ILE A 600 10.25 -14.84 32.10
CA ILE A 600 10.69 -15.96 32.93
C ILE A 600 11.99 -16.53 32.36
N ASN A 601 12.88 -15.67 31.90
CA ASN A 601 14.24 -16.04 31.49
C ASN A 601 15.20 -15.90 32.68
N PHE A 602 16.32 -16.63 32.71
CA PHE A 602 17.31 -16.56 33.80
C PHE A 602 18.65 -16.00 33.33
N LEU A 603 18.62 -15.25 32.22
CA LEU A 603 19.80 -14.62 31.65
C LEU A 603 20.27 -13.43 32.49
N ASN A 604 21.51 -13.01 32.27
CA ASN A 604 22.08 -11.80 32.90
C ASN A 604 21.58 -10.50 32.24
N LYS A 605 21.11 -10.59 31.00
CA LYS A 605 20.51 -9.48 30.25
C LYS A 605 19.17 -9.92 29.67
N GLN A 606 18.26 -8.97 29.48
CA GLN A 606 16.99 -9.29 28.82
C GLN A 606 17.25 -9.76 27.38
N PRO A 607 16.58 -10.85 26.94
CA PRO A 607 16.80 -11.41 25.61
C PRO A 607 16.19 -10.52 24.52
N THR A 608 16.92 -10.26 23.44
CA THR A 608 16.35 -9.63 22.24
C THR A 608 15.30 -10.54 21.61
N SER A 609 14.10 -10.04 21.27
CA SER A 609 13.10 -10.82 20.53
C SER A 609 13.38 -10.84 19.03
N LEU A 610 12.79 -11.79 18.30
CA LEU A 610 12.79 -11.77 16.83
C LEU A 610 12.04 -10.54 16.32
N PHE A 611 10.99 -10.10 17.03
CA PHE A 611 10.29 -8.85 16.71
C PHE A 611 11.20 -7.61 16.78
N SER A 612 12.17 -7.56 17.72
CA SER A 612 13.20 -6.50 17.75
C SER A 612 14.13 -6.49 16.55
N LEU A 613 14.32 -7.65 15.91
CA LEU A 613 15.19 -7.77 14.74
C LEU A 613 14.46 -7.41 13.45
N ASP A 614 13.12 -7.47 13.46
CA ASP A 614 12.28 -7.35 12.29
C ASP A 614 12.38 -5.97 11.64
N THR A 615 12.71 -5.96 10.35
CA THR A 615 12.80 -4.79 9.47
C THR A 615 11.76 -4.82 8.35
N GLU A 616 11.09 -5.94 8.12
CA GLU A 616 10.21 -6.18 6.96
C GLU A 616 8.78 -6.56 7.36
N GLY A 617 8.50 -6.67 8.66
CA GLY A 617 7.17 -7.02 9.17
C GLY A 617 6.81 -8.50 9.01
N ARG A 618 7.80 -9.39 8.99
CA ARG A 618 7.62 -10.85 8.82
C ARG A 618 7.48 -11.61 10.14
N VAL A 619 7.66 -10.95 11.28
CA VAL A 619 7.50 -11.57 12.61
C VAL A 619 6.09 -11.32 13.13
N ILE A 620 5.40 -12.41 13.46
CA ILE A 620 4.12 -12.43 14.17
C ILE A 620 4.42 -12.83 15.62
N ARG A 621 4.48 -11.84 16.51
CA ARG A 621 4.79 -12.06 17.93
C ARG A 621 3.52 -12.36 18.71
N LEU A 622 3.56 -13.40 19.54
CA LEU A 622 2.48 -13.80 20.44
C LEU A 622 2.92 -13.66 21.89
N ASP A 623 2.18 -12.84 22.64
CA ASP A 623 2.36 -12.69 24.07
C ASP A 623 1.20 -13.35 24.83
N SER A 624 1.50 -13.91 26.01
CA SER A 624 0.51 -14.57 26.85
C SER A 624 0.52 -14.02 28.27
N ILE A 625 -0.64 -13.58 28.75
CA ILE A 625 -0.83 -13.10 30.13
C ILE A 625 -0.84 -14.26 31.13
N SER A 626 -0.93 -15.49 30.61
CA SER A 626 -1.21 -16.70 31.39
C SER A 626 -0.10 -17.07 32.37
N LYS A 627 1.15 -16.70 32.09
CA LYS A 627 2.33 -17.15 32.88
C LYS A 627 2.88 -16.05 33.79
N ILE A 628 2.49 -14.81 33.55
CA ILE A 628 2.99 -13.63 34.26
C ILE A 628 1.93 -12.94 35.14
N ILE A 629 0.64 -13.13 34.86
CA ILE A 629 -0.45 -12.57 35.69
C ILE A 629 -1.43 -13.68 36.08
N SER A 630 -2.19 -14.25 35.14
CA SER A 630 -3.15 -15.32 35.43
C SER A 630 -3.61 -16.05 34.17
N ALA A 631 -3.52 -17.38 34.18
CA ALA A 631 -4.05 -18.22 33.10
C ALA A 631 -5.58 -18.16 32.98
N GLY A 632 -6.29 -17.89 34.08
CA GLY A 632 -7.75 -17.84 34.13
C GLY A 632 -8.37 -16.64 33.42
N MET A 633 -7.60 -15.56 33.19
CA MET A 633 -8.06 -14.39 32.44
C MET A 633 -8.29 -14.67 30.95
N ARG A 634 -7.75 -15.79 30.45
CA ARG A 634 -7.81 -16.18 29.03
C ARG A 634 -7.46 -15.05 28.07
N LEU A 635 -6.34 -14.38 28.32
CA LEU A 635 -5.90 -13.25 27.53
C LEU A 635 -4.51 -13.45 26.93
N GLY A 636 -4.37 -13.08 25.66
CA GLY A 636 -3.12 -13.04 24.90
C GLY A 636 -3.14 -11.87 23.93
N CYS A 637 -2.04 -11.65 23.24
CA CYS A 637 -1.87 -10.54 22.30
C CYS A 637 -1.09 -11.00 21.07
N ILE A 638 -1.51 -10.55 19.89
CA ILE A 638 -0.74 -10.66 18.64
C ILE A 638 -0.17 -9.29 18.33
N THR A 639 1.13 -9.22 18.06
CA THR A 639 1.80 -8.03 17.51
C THR A 639 2.38 -8.37 16.15
N ALA A 640 1.93 -7.67 15.10
CA ALA A 640 2.30 -7.96 13.71
C ALA A 640 2.03 -6.77 12.78
N HIS A 641 2.32 -6.92 11.49
CA HIS A 641 1.96 -5.97 10.43
C HIS A 641 0.47 -5.69 10.38
N THR A 642 0.10 -4.41 10.21
CA THR A 642 -1.31 -3.97 10.17
C THR A 642 -2.12 -4.70 9.11
N GLU A 643 -1.53 -5.02 7.96
CA GLU A 643 -2.18 -5.84 6.92
C GLU A 643 -2.50 -7.27 7.39
N LEU A 644 -1.56 -7.92 8.11
CA LEU A 644 -1.80 -9.24 8.70
C LEU A 644 -2.86 -9.17 9.80
N LEU A 645 -2.78 -8.15 10.64
CA LEU A 645 -3.75 -7.92 11.70
C LEU A 645 -5.15 -7.67 11.13
N THR A 646 -5.28 -6.97 10.00
CA THR A 646 -6.59 -6.75 9.35
C THR A 646 -7.28 -8.06 9.03
N LYS A 647 -6.54 -9.07 8.56
CA LYS A 647 -7.07 -10.41 8.30
C LYS A 647 -7.35 -11.19 9.58
N LEU A 648 -6.48 -11.09 10.57
CA LEU A 648 -6.68 -11.73 11.88
C LEU A 648 -7.89 -11.16 12.62
N ILE A 649 -8.15 -9.85 12.52
CA ILE A 649 -9.33 -9.20 13.11
C ILE A 649 -10.60 -9.82 12.51
N MET A 650 -10.67 -9.97 11.19
CA MET A 650 -11.80 -10.65 10.53
C MET A 650 -11.99 -12.07 11.06
N HIS A 651 -10.89 -12.81 11.31
CA HIS A 651 -10.99 -14.15 11.89
C HIS A 651 -11.52 -14.12 13.33
N VAL A 652 -11.04 -13.18 14.17
CA VAL A 652 -11.53 -12.98 15.55
C VAL A 652 -13.03 -12.67 15.56
N GLU A 653 -13.50 -11.77 14.69
CA GLU A 653 -14.92 -11.41 14.55
C GLU A 653 -15.80 -12.63 14.28
N ASN A 654 -15.32 -13.59 13.47
CA ASN A 654 -16.11 -14.76 13.09
C ASN A 654 -16.01 -15.93 14.08
N SER A 655 -14.90 -16.06 14.81
CA SER A 655 -14.65 -17.23 15.65
C SER A 655 -15.05 -17.02 17.11
N VAL A 656 -14.71 -15.86 17.69
CA VAL A 656 -14.93 -15.58 19.13
C VAL A 656 -15.56 -14.20 19.37
N LEU A 657 -15.85 -13.44 18.31
CA LEU A 657 -16.25 -12.03 18.28
C LEU A 657 -15.19 -11.08 18.86
N GLN A 658 -14.75 -11.31 20.09
CA GLN A 658 -13.75 -10.51 20.80
C GLN A 658 -13.07 -11.32 21.91
N ALA A 659 -11.86 -10.92 22.30
CA ALA A 659 -11.27 -11.40 23.54
C ALA A 659 -12.08 -10.91 24.76
N ASN A 660 -12.01 -11.62 25.89
CA ASN A 660 -12.82 -11.32 27.07
C ASN A 660 -12.65 -9.86 27.57
N SER A 661 -13.66 -9.02 27.36
CA SER A 661 -13.61 -7.58 27.65
C SER A 661 -13.36 -7.28 29.12
N LEU A 662 -14.03 -7.98 30.04
CA LEU A 662 -13.83 -7.77 31.47
C LEU A 662 -12.37 -8.05 31.88
N SER A 663 -11.77 -9.12 31.36
CA SER A 663 -10.36 -9.46 31.62
C SER A 663 -9.41 -8.40 31.06
N GLN A 664 -9.74 -7.82 29.90
CA GLN A 664 -8.96 -6.71 29.33
C GLN A 664 -9.04 -5.46 30.21
N VAL A 665 -10.25 -5.07 30.68
CA VAL A 665 -10.43 -3.90 31.55
C VAL A 665 -9.73 -4.12 32.90
N LEU A 666 -9.84 -5.31 33.49
CA LEU A 666 -9.13 -5.63 34.74
C LEU A 666 -7.60 -5.59 34.57
N LEU A 667 -7.08 -6.12 33.46
CA LEU A 667 -5.64 -6.02 33.17
C LEU A 667 -5.20 -4.57 32.98
N PHE A 668 -6.00 -3.77 32.27
CA PHE A 668 -5.74 -2.35 32.09
C PHE A 668 -5.68 -1.61 33.43
N LYS A 669 -6.70 -1.79 34.29
CA LYS A 669 -6.72 -1.18 35.63
C LYS A 669 -5.49 -1.58 36.45
N LEU A 670 -5.09 -2.85 36.41
CA LEU A 670 -3.89 -3.31 37.09
C LEU A 670 -2.63 -2.61 36.56
N PHE A 671 -2.45 -2.57 35.25
CA PHE A 671 -1.27 -1.95 34.63
C PHE A 671 -1.23 -0.44 34.85
N ASP A 672 -2.40 0.20 34.89
CA ASP A 672 -2.50 1.63 35.17
C ASP A 672 -2.16 1.94 36.63
N LEU A 673 -2.65 1.15 37.58
CA LEU A 673 -2.32 1.28 39.01
C LEU A 673 -0.85 0.97 39.33
N TRP A 674 -0.26 0.00 38.65
CA TRP A 674 1.12 -0.39 38.88
C TRP A 674 2.14 0.56 38.24
N GLU A 675 1.70 1.33 37.25
CA GLU A 675 2.57 2.13 36.40
C GLU A 675 3.77 1.30 35.89
N LYS A 676 4.84 1.96 35.46
CA LYS A 676 6.01 1.29 34.90
C LYS A 676 6.84 0.55 35.96
N ASP A 677 7.02 1.17 37.12
CA ASP A 677 8.00 0.72 38.10
C ASP A 677 7.56 -0.55 38.83
N ARG A 678 6.28 -0.65 39.23
CA ARG A 678 5.80 -1.87 39.89
C ARG A 678 5.66 -3.03 38.91
N LEU A 679 5.34 -2.77 37.64
CA LEU A 679 5.29 -3.81 36.63
C LEU A 679 6.67 -4.46 36.42
N ASP A 680 7.73 -3.66 36.37
CA ASP A 680 9.11 -4.16 36.26
C ASP A 680 9.53 -4.95 37.51
N GLN A 681 9.16 -4.47 38.70
CA GLN A 681 9.39 -5.18 39.96
C GLN A 681 8.64 -6.52 40.00
N HIS A 682 7.39 -6.55 39.52
CA HIS A 682 6.60 -7.77 39.43
C HIS A 682 7.27 -8.81 38.53
N PHE A 683 7.69 -8.43 37.31
CA PHE A 683 8.40 -9.34 36.42
C PHE A 683 9.72 -9.84 37.01
N LYS A 684 10.50 -8.96 37.66
CA LYS A 684 11.72 -9.35 38.36
C LYS A 684 11.44 -10.34 39.49
N SER A 685 10.39 -10.12 40.28
CA SER A 685 10.00 -11.02 41.37
C SER A 685 9.62 -12.41 40.86
N ILE A 686 8.91 -12.48 39.72
CA ILE A 686 8.57 -13.73 39.05
C ILE A 686 9.84 -14.43 38.56
N GLN A 687 10.75 -13.68 37.93
CA GLN A 687 12.02 -14.18 37.43
C GLN A 687 12.86 -14.79 38.57
N ASP A 688 13.00 -14.09 39.68
CA ASP A 688 13.77 -14.52 40.85
C ASP A 688 13.14 -15.74 41.55
N PHE A 689 11.81 -15.75 41.67
CA PHE A 689 11.06 -16.87 42.21
C PHE A 689 11.32 -18.14 41.39
N TYR A 690 11.10 -18.10 40.07
CA TYR A 690 11.29 -19.28 39.23
C TYR A 690 12.77 -19.68 39.05
N ARG A 691 13.71 -18.72 39.12
CA ARG A 691 15.15 -19.01 39.15
C ARG A 691 15.52 -19.85 40.38
N THR A 692 15.01 -19.46 41.55
CA THR A 692 15.23 -20.18 42.82
C THR A 692 14.64 -21.58 42.76
N ARG A 693 13.40 -21.71 42.29
CA ARG A 693 12.70 -22.98 42.07
C ARG A 693 13.48 -23.94 41.17
N ARG A 694 13.95 -23.44 40.03
CA ARG A 694 14.81 -24.18 39.11
C ARG A 694 16.08 -24.67 39.81
N ASN A 695 16.78 -23.81 40.54
CA ASN A 695 18.03 -24.17 41.23
C ASN A 695 17.81 -25.29 42.26
N ILE A 696 16.71 -25.24 43.01
CA ILE A 696 16.32 -26.31 43.94
C ILE A 696 16.14 -27.63 43.19
N MET A 697 15.38 -27.64 42.08
CA MET A 697 15.16 -28.85 41.30
C MET A 697 16.46 -29.38 40.68
N LEU A 698 17.33 -28.52 40.15
CA LEU A 698 18.62 -28.92 39.58
C LEU A 698 19.54 -29.56 40.62
N LYS A 699 19.59 -29.00 41.84
CA LYS A 699 20.36 -29.57 42.95
C LYS A 699 19.90 -30.99 43.29
N GLU A 700 18.59 -31.22 43.34
CA GLU A 700 18.05 -32.55 43.62
C GLU A 700 18.20 -33.50 42.43
N ILE A 701 18.17 -33.01 41.19
CA ILE A 701 18.51 -33.80 39.99
C ILE A 701 19.97 -34.25 40.05
N GLU A 702 20.90 -33.33 40.34
CA GLU A 702 22.32 -33.65 40.47
C GLU A 702 22.56 -34.68 41.58
N LYS A 703 21.92 -34.52 42.74
CA LYS A 703 22.01 -35.45 43.87
C LYS A 703 21.46 -36.85 43.56
N HIS A 704 20.33 -36.96 42.87
CA HIS A 704 19.61 -38.23 42.73
C HIS A 704 19.75 -38.90 41.36
N LEU A 705 19.93 -38.14 40.29
CA LEU A 705 19.86 -38.60 38.90
C LEU A 705 21.20 -38.56 38.15
N THR A 706 22.30 -38.12 38.77
CA THR A 706 23.64 -38.25 38.18
C THR A 706 23.94 -39.72 37.84
N GLY A 707 24.31 -39.96 36.58
CA GLY A 707 24.53 -41.30 36.03
C GLY A 707 23.26 -42.08 35.65
N LEU A 708 22.07 -41.51 35.89
CA LEU A 708 20.77 -42.08 35.49
C LEU A 708 20.05 -41.26 34.41
N ALA A 709 20.42 -39.99 34.25
CA ALA A 709 19.87 -39.11 33.25
C ALA A 709 20.91 -38.09 32.76
N GLU A 710 20.69 -37.56 31.57
CA GLU A 710 21.40 -36.41 30.98
C GLU A 710 20.43 -35.23 30.91
N TRP A 711 20.91 -34.02 31.20
CA TRP A 711 20.09 -32.81 31.13
C TRP A 711 20.93 -31.59 30.76
N THR A 712 20.25 -30.55 30.28
CA THR A 712 20.83 -29.21 30.11
C THR A 712 20.20 -28.28 31.14
N GLU A 713 20.98 -27.36 31.71
CA GLU A 713 20.42 -26.32 32.58
C GLU A 713 19.43 -25.44 31.80
N PRO A 714 18.16 -25.34 32.21
CA PRO A 714 17.23 -24.46 31.53
C PRO A 714 17.57 -22.99 31.82
N LYS A 715 17.54 -22.20 30.74
CA LYS A 715 17.81 -20.76 30.78
C LYS A 715 16.52 -19.95 30.91
N GLY A 716 15.34 -20.58 30.99
CA GLY A 716 14.06 -19.92 31.23
C GLY A 716 12.89 -20.89 31.34
N GLY A 717 11.69 -20.35 31.53
CA GLY A 717 10.43 -21.10 31.58
C GLY A 717 10.25 -21.89 32.88
N PHE A 718 9.55 -23.02 32.80
CA PHE A 718 9.17 -23.86 33.94
C PHE A 718 9.73 -25.29 33.90
N PHE A 719 10.49 -25.62 32.87
CA PHE A 719 10.73 -27.00 32.48
C PHE A 719 12.20 -27.38 32.53
N ILE A 720 12.46 -28.63 32.91
CA ILE A 720 13.74 -29.30 32.70
C ILE A 720 13.47 -30.51 31.82
N TRP A 721 14.27 -30.64 30.77
CA TRP A 721 14.22 -31.75 29.85
C TRP A 721 15.35 -32.72 30.15
N LEU A 722 14.98 -33.95 30.49
CA LEU A 722 15.93 -34.99 30.90
C LEU A 722 15.81 -36.16 29.96
N LYS A 723 16.95 -36.65 29.49
CA LYS A 723 17.07 -37.93 28.80
C LYS A 723 17.43 -39.01 29.82
N LEU A 724 16.61 -40.05 29.95
CA LEU A 724 16.86 -41.14 30.88
C LEU A 724 17.84 -42.15 30.26
N ILE A 725 18.85 -42.55 31.04
CA ILE A 725 19.84 -43.55 30.61
C ILE A 725 19.28 -44.94 30.90
N GLY A 726 19.30 -45.82 29.88
CA GLY A 726 18.85 -47.21 30.01
C GLY A 726 17.34 -47.42 29.94
N ILE A 727 16.57 -46.39 29.57
CA ILE A 727 15.11 -46.43 29.37
C ILE A 727 14.79 -45.94 27.97
N ASP A 728 14.40 -46.85 27.07
CA ASP A 728 14.16 -46.53 25.65
C ASP A 728 12.77 -45.95 25.37
N ASP A 729 11.79 -46.25 26.23
CA ASP A 729 10.41 -45.80 26.10
C ASP A 729 9.93 -45.24 27.45
N THR A 730 9.97 -43.92 27.57
CA THR A 730 9.53 -43.23 28.79
C THR A 730 8.02 -43.27 28.98
N SER A 731 7.22 -43.37 27.92
CA SER A 731 5.77 -43.52 28.01
C SER A 731 5.41 -44.81 28.76
N LYS A 732 5.99 -45.93 28.33
CA LYS A 732 5.80 -47.23 28.99
C LYS A 732 6.34 -47.22 30.42
N PHE A 733 7.56 -46.71 30.63
CA PHE A 733 8.16 -46.60 31.96
C PHE A 733 7.28 -45.79 32.92
N ILE A 734 6.74 -44.66 32.47
CA ILE A 734 5.90 -43.80 33.31
C ILE A 734 4.61 -44.50 33.68
N MET A 735 3.91 -45.11 32.72
CA MET A 735 2.65 -45.80 32.98
C MET A 735 2.81 -47.04 33.87
N GLU A 736 3.87 -47.83 33.66
CA GLU A 736 4.07 -49.08 34.41
C GLU A 736 4.77 -48.88 35.75
N LYS A 737 5.61 -47.86 35.91
CA LYS A 737 6.46 -47.67 37.09
C LYS A 737 6.19 -46.37 37.84
N CYS A 738 6.08 -45.22 37.17
CA CYS A 738 5.93 -43.93 37.84
C CYS A 738 4.51 -43.73 38.41
N VAL A 739 3.47 -43.87 37.59
CA VAL A 739 2.07 -43.60 37.97
C VAL A 739 1.61 -44.48 39.14
N PRO A 740 1.83 -45.82 39.15
CA PRO A 740 1.48 -46.66 40.29
C PRO A 740 2.20 -46.28 41.59
N ASN A 741 3.32 -45.57 41.47
CA ASN A 741 4.11 -45.07 42.58
C ASN A 741 3.83 -43.59 42.90
N GLY A 742 2.78 -43.00 42.33
CA GLY A 742 2.38 -41.61 42.59
C GLY A 742 3.34 -40.56 42.03
N ILE A 743 4.12 -40.90 41.01
CA ILE A 743 4.97 -39.95 40.28
C ILE A 743 4.30 -39.63 38.94
N PHE A 744 3.89 -38.36 38.78
CA PHE A 744 3.26 -37.86 37.57
C PHE A 744 4.21 -36.94 36.83
N ILE A 745 4.73 -37.42 35.71
CA ILE A 745 5.65 -36.72 34.81
C ILE A 745 5.23 -36.98 33.37
N ILE A 746 5.65 -36.13 32.44
CA ILE A 746 5.22 -36.23 31.05
C ILE A 746 6.34 -36.91 30.23
N PRO A 747 6.04 -37.99 29.49
CA PRO A 747 7.01 -38.65 28.62
C PRO A 747 7.34 -37.77 27.40
N GLY A 748 8.52 -37.94 26.83
CA GLY A 748 9.03 -36.99 25.84
C GLY A 748 8.37 -37.12 24.46
N ASN A 749 7.90 -38.31 24.09
CA ASN A 749 7.24 -38.58 22.82
C ASN A 749 6.01 -37.70 22.56
N VAL A 750 5.30 -37.22 23.59
CA VAL A 750 4.12 -36.35 23.40
C VAL A 750 4.48 -34.95 22.89
N PHE A 751 5.75 -34.57 22.94
CA PHE A 751 6.25 -33.28 22.43
C PHE A 751 6.85 -33.40 21.03
N ASN A 752 6.74 -34.57 20.40
CA ASN A 752 7.11 -34.83 19.01
C ASN A 752 5.84 -35.00 18.17
N TYR A 753 5.94 -34.80 16.85
CA TYR A 753 4.77 -34.96 15.97
C TYR A 753 4.29 -36.43 15.92
N ASP A 754 5.21 -37.38 15.76
CA ASP A 754 4.90 -38.81 15.86
C ASP A 754 4.97 -39.28 17.33
N ILE A 755 3.82 -39.28 17.99
CA ILE A 755 3.67 -39.70 19.39
C ILE A 755 3.90 -41.19 19.61
N ASN A 756 3.86 -42.02 18.56
CA ASN A 756 4.03 -43.48 18.69
C ASN A 756 5.51 -43.88 18.70
N LYS A 757 6.41 -42.99 18.30
CA LYS A 757 7.84 -43.24 18.32
C LYS A 757 8.36 -43.27 19.76
N PRO A 758 9.08 -44.33 20.18
CA PRO A 758 9.72 -44.38 21.49
C PRO A 758 10.67 -43.20 21.67
N ASP A 759 10.67 -42.63 22.88
CA ASP A 759 11.52 -41.50 23.25
C ASP A 759 12.08 -41.71 24.66
N GLN A 760 13.33 -41.30 24.85
CA GLN A 760 14.09 -41.47 26.08
C GLN A 760 13.92 -40.28 27.05
N HIS A 761 13.21 -39.23 26.67
CA HIS A 761 13.12 -38.01 27.44
C HIS A 761 11.88 -37.96 28.33
N ILE A 762 11.97 -37.13 29.36
CA ILE A 762 10.86 -36.71 30.20
C ILE A 762 10.92 -35.20 30.40
N ARG A 763 9.75 -34.57 30.60
CA ARG A 763 9.65 -33.18 31.04
C ARG A 763 9.32 -33.12 32.53
N LEU A 764 10.20 -32.50 33.31
CA LEU A 764 9.92 -32.11 34.68
C LEU A 764 9.49 -30.64 34.74
N CYS A 765 8.58 -30.33 35.67
CA CYS A 765 8.06 -28.98 35.87
C CYS A 765 8.38 -28.50 37.29
N TYR A 766 9.04 -27.35 37.43
CA TYR A 766 9.35 -26.74 38.73
C TYR A 766 8.41 -25.59 39.07
N SER A 767 7.22 -25.47 38.48
CA SER A 767 6.35 -24.31 38.75
C SER A 767 5.49 -24.41 40.02
N TYR A 768 5.07 -25.61 40.46
CA TYR A 768 4.10 -25.77 41.56
C TYR A 768 4.60 -26.54 42.79
N GLY A 769 5.23 -27.71 42.63
CA GLY A 769 5.47 -28.62 43.76
C GLY A 769 6.50 -28.09 44.76
N THR A 770 6.32 -28.24 46.07
CA THR A 770 7.22 -27.65 47.10
C THR A 770 8.65 -28.20 47.04
N GLN A 771 9.58 -27.62 47.79
CA GLN A 771 10.95 -28.13 47.86
C GLN A 771 10.99 -29.58 48.39
N GLU A 772 10.19 -29.89 49.40
CA GLU A 772 10.07 -31.23 49.98
C GLU A 772 9.47 -32.23 48.99
N GLU A 773 8.50 -31.78 48.19
CA GLU A 773 7.91 -32.60 47.12
C GLU A 773 8.90 -32.86 45.99
N ILE A 774 9.72 -31.88 45.62
CA ILE A 774 10.79 -32.04 44.62
C ILE A 774 11.80 -33.09 45.09
N GLU A 775 12.33 -32.95 46.30
CA GLU A 775 13.33 -33.89 46.84
C GLU A 775 12.76 -35.32 46.92
N ARG A 776 11.60 -35.48 47.54
CA ARG A 776 10.94 -36.78 47.66
C ARG A 776 10.61 -37.39 46.29
N GLY A 777 10.12 -36.58 45.36
CA GLY A 777 9.75 -37.00 44.01
C GLY A 777 10.95 -37.48 43.20
N LEU A 778 12.05 -36.72 43.21
CA LEU A 778 13.27 -37.06 42.46
C LEU A 778 14.03 -38.24 43.06
N SER A 779 14.08 -38.35 44.40
CA SER A 779 14.64 -39.53 45.06
C SER A 779 13.87 -40.80 44.66
N LYS A 780 12.53 -40.74 44.68
CA LYS A 780 11.68 -41.88 44.27
C LYS A 780 11.83 -42.20 42.79
N LEU A 781 11.90 -41.18 41.93
CA LEU A 781 12.14 -41.36 40.49
C LEU A 781 13.47 -42.08 40.22
N ALA A 782 14.55 -41.68 40.92
CA ALA A 782 15.86 -42.33 40.80
C ALA A 782 15.82 -43.83 41.18
N GLU A 783 15.10 -44.19 42.24
CA GLU A 783 14.90 -45.60 42.61
C GLU A 783 14.17 -46.40 41.52
N LEU A 784 13.14 -45.81 40.92
CA LEU A 784 12.37 -46.44 39.85
C LEU A 784 13.22 -46.65 38.59
N ILE A 785 14.01 -45.64 38.20
CA ILE A 785 14.93 -45.75 37.06
C ILE A 785 15.96 -46.86 37.30
N ARG A 786 16.58 -46.92 38.48
CA ARG A 786 17.56 -47.98 38.83
C ARG A 786 16.93 -49.37 38.78
N LYS A 787 15.70 -49.53 39.29
CA LYS A 787 14.97 -50.81 39.25
C LYS A 787 14.66 -51.24 37.81
N ALA A 788 14.21 -50.30 36.97
CA ALA A 788 13.90 -50.57 35.57
C ALA A 788 15.15 -50.89 34.74
N SER A 789 16.25 -50.14 34.94
CA SER A 789 17.51 -50.33 34.21
C SER A 789 18.21 -51.65 34.56
N LYS A 790 18.08 -52.13 35.81
CA LYS A 790 18.59 -53.47 36.18
C LYS A 790 17.83 -54.60 35.48
N LEU A 791 16.55 -54.42 35.18
CA LEU A 791 15.73 -55.43 34.51
C LEU A 791 16.00 -55.52 33.00
N SER A 792 16.55 -54.48 32.37
CA SER A 792 16.91 -54.51 30.93
C SER A 792 18.24 -55.20 30.65
N ILE A 793 19.15 -55.30 31.64
CA ILE A 793 20.44 -56.01 31.49
C ILE A 793 20.27 -57.55 31.52
N TYR A 794 19.15 -58.05 32.05
CA TYR A 794 18.84 -59.49 32.14
C TYR A 794 17.86 -59.99 31.05
N LYS A 795 17.45 -59.12 30.11
CA LYS A 795 16.73 -59.49 28.89
C LYS A 795 17.66 -59.29 27.70
#